data_AF-A0A2S8ZNU4-F1
#
_entry.id   AF-A0A2S8ZNU4-F1
#
_cell.length_a   1.000
_cell.length_b   1.000
_cell.length_c   1.000
_cell.angle_alpha   90.00
_cell.angle_beta   90.00
_cell.angle_gamma   90.00
#
_symmetry.space_group_name_H-M   'P 1'
#
loop_
_entity.id
_entity.type
_entity.pdbx_description
1 polymer ?
#
loop_
_entity_poly.entity_id
_entity_poly.type
_entity_poly.pdbx_seq_one_letter_code
_entity_poly.pdbx_strand_id
1 'polypeptide(L)'
;MKKPVLKKIAAIICLVLVCICSTNAIEFKKRENLTEKRRSIDQDTIIPRNSDNSTKTNTQKVYFDGKDWAKAPNSYFFDPKQNSDGLYIPVRKAYIMWKYDKFLGGLGVPPGNVTADVLWEDNPGLIKSGTSYLLEILGTGENAKIKVPINKSKEGNAVIALKINDEIFWSWHIWVTDNPENGSSYKSFPGVSRQKSDGTVELIPDSEWRWMDRNLGAVGSSITGTEWNKNGGLLYQWGRKDPIPPLALKGNDFYEVSGSIGRVRHRGAKNLIGAITIDDLRKLVLLSNAEVNNNIKLSIKNPLSLIYVYKNDNSGPAYYNNNAALMVNWFGKSTSLPDSKLSELNLWSDNSQGKIGINYNLDNNARPYRDKSSYDPCPNGWRIPSVLVANLASQAYVDDIRIDFSPFGVRTNMGKSTFENNKYHVIKPTDANTPAYMKGFKLYANTGFDLSNVNGFNMGIFPGTGQLGLTVHQGQYTDQHHTGLWTATMMKHFDSSPNVGARALFMVPDKDQPDVSDPAFPSVKGRYWYMPLAGGETSGANGCRCIKDPLYIVNNYDFPTEFIEPTVEYREGINNPNTYQMVKSATATNLEIPVSKAFSVQSEVLNNEEILSGTNFNNLKANVLWTTNTGLISKVVIPNNSPVSLSDISNVKIVVTVNPNQSGNAVITLHNGSIANPVYWSWHIWVTDTEIASKKYTTELPNTTVTNYINYTGKGDVLQTEFMDRNLGGTEAFPMVANPLAPTTDELLKIRNAVGLQYQWGRKDPLPSFQYADGTSYTVFLGNTADDGSVSYTTLTPAAYNNLQGNYIIPFNTYTNAANANVLSTDKIADRISKVLLFSVRNPLVYMVPSTLAPYNSSVPLYTNGTDWLANEPNLAADRWGRATKKSPFDPCPAGWRIPDLTGVSITAYQDFGITPWYKKDKNVATSYTIASDYLGTRVRNSINSTMGYIFSNPAYPVGNYPNSGSRGFRSVTANQTATGTYNTINFLYPGIWSGALLSNYIGRPINLLFDAASTSNRMIAFHDNNDPYFGMNCRCVKMNFDTNGEELGPIPKDQITSLPAAFKPSNIFSSKKVVETKTEENKIVLLPNPVKDLLYIKATENKIYQYQIYSISGQRVQIGKFEDGKIDVSSLVSGEYMVIINNSEAVIKIIKR
;
A
#
# COMPACT_ATOMS: atom_id res chain seq x y z
N MET A 1 38.49 11.67 13.90
CA MET A 1 37.88 10.63 14.77
C MET A 1 37.40 11.27 16.07
N LYS A 2 36.29 10.78 16.66
CA LYS A 2 35.69 11.15 17.97
C LYS A 2 34.92 12.48 18.11
N LYS A 3 33.85 12.67 17.34
CA LYS A 3 32.68 13.52 17.70
C LYS A 3 31.29 12.93 17.32
N PRO A 4 31.12 12.11 16.26
CA PRO A 4 29.79 11.59 15.90
C PRO A 4 29.33 10.40 16.76
N VAL A 5 30.24 9.73 17.47
CA VAL A 5 29.93 8.60 18.36
C VAL A 5 29.29 9.08 19.67
N LEU A 6 29.69 10.24 20.21
CA LEU A 6 29.08 10.79 21.43
C LEU A 6 27.62 11.26 21.23
N LYS A 7 27.26 11.77 20.04
CA LYS A 7 25.87 12.15 19.73
C LYS A 7 24.94 10.94 19.59
N LYS A 8 25.45 9.81 19.07
CA LYS A 8 24.70 8.55 19.02
C LYS A 8 24.54 7.91 20.40
N ILE A 9 25.57 7.98 21.24
CA ILE A 9 25.50 7.53 22.64
C ILE A 9 24.53 8.39 23.46
N ALA A 10 24.48 9.71 23.24
CA ALA A 10 23.52 10.60 23.91
C ALA A 10 22.06 10.32 23.53
N ALA A 11 21.77 9.98 22.27
CA ALA A 11 20.41 9.59 21.84
C ALA A 11 19.99 8.23 22.44
N ILE A 12 20.92 7.29 22.57
CA ILE A 12 20.70 5.98 23.20
C ILE A 12 20.51 6.12 24.72
N ILE A 13 21.25 7.03 25.38
CA ILE A 13 21.11 7.32 26.81
C ILE A 13 19.80 8.09 27.10
N CYS A 14 19.33 8.96 26.22
CA CYS A 14 18.05 9.66 26.38
C CYS A 14 16.83 8.72 26.32
N LEU A 15 16.85 7.68 25.48
CA LEU A 15 15.76 6.69 25.42
C LEU A 15 15.71 5.82 26.69
N VAL A 16 16.88 5.55 27.30
CA VAL A 16 17.02 4.77 28.54
C VAL A 16 16.68 5.61 29.78
N LEU A 17 17.01 6.91 29.82
CA LEU A 17 16.72 7.80 30.94
C LEU A 17 15.23 8.09 31.14
N VAL A 18 14.42 8.09 30.07
CA VAL A 18 12.96 8.28 30.19
C VAL A 18 12.28 7.10 30.88
N CYS A 19 12.87 5.89 30.82
CA CYS A 19 12.36 4.73 31.58
C CYS A 19 12.96 4.59 32.99
N ILE A 20 14.13 5.18 33.28
CA ILE A 20 14.81 5.04 34.59
C ILE A 20 14.50 6.20 35.54
N CYS A 21 14.12 7.39 35.05
CA CYS A 21 13.81 8.54 35.91
C CYS A 21 12.44 8.49 36.62
N SER A 22 11.73 7.36 36.57
CA SER A 22 10.57 7.08 37.44
C SER A 22 10.96 6.42 38.78
N THR A 23 12.25 6.22 39.04
CA THR A 23 12.74 5.70 40.32
C THR A 23 13.73 6.66 40.98
N ASN A 24 13.40 7.08 42.21
CA ASN A 24 14.21 7.78 43.22
C ASN A 24 14.07 9.32 43.29
N ALA A 25 13.20 9.77 44.21
CA ALA A 25 13.43 10.99 44.98
C ALA A 25 12.62 10.94 46.29
N ILE A 26 13.17 10.36 47.36
CA ILE A 26 12.75 10.67 48.73
C ILE A 26 14.00 10.78 49.59
N GLU A 27 14.32 11.98 50.05
CA GLU A 27 15.01 12.17 51.32
C GLU A 27 14.36 13.31 52.10
N PHE A 28 13.91 12.95 53.30
CA PHE A 28 13.26 13.78 54.30
C PHE A 28 14.25 14.79 54.91
N LYS A 29 13.81 16.04 55.13
CA LYS A 29 14.27 16.84 56.29
C LYS A 29 13.12 17.64 56.91
N LYS A 30 12.91 17.33 58.17
CA LYS A 30 11.95 17.87 59.14
C LYS A 30 12.42 19.24 59.64
N ARG A 31 11.53 20.23 59.77
CA ARG A 31 11.56 21.20 60.89
C ARG A 31 10.24 21.95 61.07
N GLU A 32 9.84 22.01 62.33
CA GLU A 32 8.70 22.70 62.93
C GLU A 32 8.91 24.23 62.93
N ASN A 33 7.85 25.03 62.76
CA ASN A 33 7.13 25.67 63.87
C ASN A 33 6.10 26.73 63.41
N LEU A 34 4.90 26.59 63.98
CA LEU A 34 4.00 27.60 64.57
C LEU A 34 4.01 29.05 64.03
N THR A 35 2.83 29.53 63.60
CA THR A 35 2.15 30.65 64.30
C THR A 35 0.66 30.71 63.97
N GLU A 36 -0.05 31.41 64.85
CA GLU A 36 -1.43 31.24 65.27
C GLU A 36 -2.35 32.38 64.73
N LYS A 37 -3.66 32.23 64.96
CA LYS A 37 -4.77 33.22 64.91
C LYS A 37 -5.41 33.49 63.54
N ARG A 38 -6.75 33.56 63.39
CA ARG A 38 -7.87 33.70 64.34
C ARG A 38 -9.17 33.26 63.65
N ARG A 39 -10.05 32.59 64.38
CA ARG A 39 -11.47 32.39 64.05
C ARG A 39 -12.23 33.71 64.27
N SER A 40 -13.17 34.04 63.39
CA SER A 40 -14.43 34.68 63.80
C SER A 40 -15.60 33.95 63.16
N ILE A 41 -16.63 33.76 63.99
CA ILE A 41 -17.94 33.17 63.71
C ILE A 41 -18.89 34.34 63.48
N ASP A 42 -19.84 34.19 62.56
CA ASP A 42 -21.25 34.65 62.67
C ASP A 42 -21.95 34.27 61.35
N GLN A 43 -22.76 33.20 61.35
CA GLN A 43 -24.21 33.16 61.59
C GLN A 43 -25.07 33.43 60.34
N ASP A 44 -25.62 32.30 59.87
CA ASP A 44 -26.90 32.06 59.20
C ASP A 44 -27.70 33.22 58.59
N THR A 45 -28.02 33.07 57.31
CA THR A 45 -29.39 33.33 56.84
C THR A 45 -29.73 32.39 55.67
N ILE A 46 -30.69 31.50 55.92
CA ILE A 46 -31.34 30.59 54.97
C ILE A 46 -32.48 31.35 54.28
N ILE A 47 -32.48 31.54 52.96
CA ILE A 47 -33.65 31.49 52.03
C ILE A 47 -33.13 31.31 50.57
N PRO A 48 -33.92 30.84 49.58
CA PRO A 48 -33.98 29.48 49.06
C PRO A 48 -33.34 29.28 47.66
N ARG A 49 -33.17 28.01 47.28
CA ARG A 49 -32.82 27.52 45.94
C ARG A 49 -33.66 28.19 44.83
N ASN A 50 -33.01 28.89 43.91
CA ASN A 50 -33.43 28.95 42.52
C ASN A 50 -32.54 28.01 41.70
N SER A 51 -33.11 26.89 41.29
CA SER A 51 -32.55 26.00 40.28
C SER A 51 -32.62 26.69 38.91
N ASP A 52 -31.59 27.45 38.55
CA ASP A 52 -31.44 27.88 37.17
C ASP A 52 -30.99 26.70 36.30
N ASN A 53 -31.95 26.23 35.50
CA ASN A 53 -31.82 25.27 34.41
C ASN A 53 -30.88 25.80 33.29
N SER A 54 -29.58 25.92 33.55
CA SER A 54 -28.59 26.24 32.51
C SER A 54 -28.15 25.03 31.67
N THR A 55 -28.49 23.80 32.08
CA THR A 55 -28.14 22.58 31.34
C THR A 55 -29.12 22.25 30.22
N LYS A 56 -30.43 22.48 30.38
CA LYS A 56 -31.45 22.16 29.35
C LYS A 56 -31.41 23.07 28.11
N THR A 57 -30.99 24.33 28.26
CA THR A 57 -30.95 25.30 27.15
C THR A 57 -29.79 25.07 26.19
N ASN A 58 -28.68 24.47 26.62
CA ASN A 58 -27.59 24.08 25.72
C ASN A 58 -27.89 22.75 25.01
N THR A 59 -28.61 21.82 25.64
CA THR A 59 -29.00 20.54 25.00
C THR A 59 -29.98 20.76 23.84
N GLN A 60 -30.94 21.68 23.94
CA GLN A 60 -31.85 21.97 22.81
C GLN A 60 -31.17 22.64 21.60
N LYS A 61 -29.99 23.24 21.75
CA LYS A 61 -29.34 24.08 20.71
C LYS A 61 -28.50 23.30 19.70
N VAL A 62 -28.07 22.09 20.05
CA VAL A 62 -27.21 21.23 19.21
C VAL A 62 -28.04 20.12 18.53
N TYR A 63 -29.27 19.89 19.01
CA TYR A 63 -30.17 18.85 18.52
C TYR A 63 -31.03 19.37 17.38
N PHE A 64 -30.89 18.77 16.20
CA PHE A 64 -31.75 19.01 15.04
C PHE A 64 -32.19 17.66 14.47
N ASP A 65 -33.46 17.56 14.08
CA ASP A 65 -34.08 16.30 13.64
C ASP A 65 -33.92 15.16 14.67
N GLY A 66 -33.89 15.53 15.96
CA GLY A 66 -33.71 14.62 17.10
C GLY A 66 -32.26 14.18 17.37
N LYS A 67 -31.27 14.65 16.61
CA LYS A 67 -29.87 14.20 16.68
C LYS A 67 -28.90 15.32 17.08
N ASP A 68 -27.87 14.97 17.84
CA ASP A 68 -26.77 15.87 18.22
C ASP A 68 -25.77 16.03 17.07
N TRP A 69 -25.87 17.15 16.33
CA TRP A 69 -25.04 17.39 15.15
C TRP A 69 -23.57 17.71 15.45
N ALA A 70 -23.20 17.97 16.71
CA ALA A 70 -21.79 18.09 17.07
C ALA A 70 -21.06 16.73 16.97
N LYS A 71 -21.81 15.62 17.06
CA LYS A 71 -21.31 14.24 16.96
C LYS A 71 -21.31 13.66 15.54
N ALA A 72 -21.73 14.43 14.54
CA ALA A 72 -21.61 14.03 13.14
C ALA A 72 -20.13 13.67 12.81
N PRO A 73 -19.86 12.77 11.87
CA PRO A 73 -18.52 12.23 11.67
C PRO A 73 -17.50 13.26 11.19
N ASN A 74 -16.23 13.05 11.56
CA ASN A 74 -15.08 13.82 11.05
C ASN A 74 -14.37 13.12 9.88
N SER A 75 -14.64 11.83 9.71
CA SER A 75 -14.16 11.03 8.59
C SER A 75 -15.30 10.30 7.91
N TYR A 76 -15.18 10.10 6.60
CA TYR A 76 -16.07 9.26 5.82
C TYR A 76 -15.22 8.20 5.13
N PHE A 77 -15.66 6.94 5.17
CA PHE A 77 -15.05 5.90 4.36
C PHE A 77 -15.92 5.60 3.15
N PHE A 78 -15.30 5.14 2.08
CA PHE A 78 -15.98 4.78 0.83
C PHE A 78 -15.33 3.53 0.25
N ASP A 79 -16.14 2.49 0.01
CA ASP A 79 -15.68 1.26 -0.65
C ASP A 79 -15.75 1.42 -2.17
N PRO A 80 -14.62 1.40 -2.90
CA PRO A 80 -14.61 1.49 -4.37
C PRO A 80 -15.48 0.43 -5.08
N LYS A 81 -15.81 -0.68 -4.43
CA LYS A 81 -16.65 -1.74 -5.00
C LYS A 81 -18.14 -1.48 -4.87
N GLN A 82 -18.55 -0.50 -4.05
CA GLN A 82 -19.96 -0.21 -3.83
C GLN A 82 -20.59 0.50 -5.04
N ASN A 83 -21.91 0.40 -5.18
CA ASN A 83 -22.66 0.96 -6.31
C ASN A 83 -23.01 2.45 -6.11
N SER A 84 -21.99 3.30 -6.07
CA SER A 84 -22.11 4.76 -5.97
C SER A 84 -20.84 5.43 -6.52
N ASP A 85 -20.90 6.72 -6.82
CA ASP A 85 -19.78 7.47 -7.43
C ASP A 85 -19.09 8.45 -6.48
N GLY A 86 -19.44 8.39 -5.20
CA GLY A 86 -18.87 9.24 -4.17
C GLY A 86 -19.88 9.45 -3.05
N LEU A 87 -19.68 10.53 -2.29
CA LEU A 87 -20.48 10.82 -1.10
C LEU A 87 -20.79 12.31 -0.94
N TYR A 88 -21.76 12.60 -0.08
CA TYR A 88 -22.06 13.95 0.38
C TYR A 88 -21.55 14.17 1.80
N ILE A 89 -20.99 15.36 2.03
CA ILE A 89 -20.61 15.83 3.36
C ILE A 89 -21.56 16.96 3.78
N PRO A 90 -22.43 16.76 4.78
CA PRO A 90 -23.23 17.85 5.35
C PRO A 90 -22.35 18.88 6.06
N VAL A 91 -22.50 20.17 5.71
CA VAL A 91 -21.70 21.23 6.34
C VAL A 91 -22.24 21.64 7.72
N ARG A 92 -23.45 21.20 8.08
CA ARG A 92 -24.15 21.57 9.33
C ARG A 92 -23.25 21.42 10.57
N LYS A 93 -22.43 20.37 10.64
CA LYS A 93 -21.49 20.16 11.74
C LYS A 93 -20.60 21.39 11.97
N ALA A 94 -20.02 21.96 10.90
CA ALA A 94 -19.14 23.12 11.00
C ALA A 94 -19.86 24.31 11.65
N TYR A 95 -21.08 24.60 11.19
CA TYR A 95 -21.91 25.69 11.73
C TYR A 95 -22.24 25.48 13.21
N ILE A 96 -22.64 24.26 13.57
CA ILE A 96 -22.94 23.89 14.97
C ILE A 96 -21.71 24.06 15.86
N MET A 97 -20.54 23.60 15.41
CA MET A 97 -19.31 23.73 16.18
C MET A 97 -18.92 25.20 16.39
N TRP A 98 -18.92 26.03 15.35
CA TRP A 98 -18.57 27.46 15.48
C TRP A 98 -19.60 28.30 16.24
N LYS A 99 -20.84 27.82 16.36
CA LYS A 99 -21.90 28.51 17.10
C LYS A 99 -21.95 28.10 18.57
N TYR A 100 -21.86 26.81 18.86
CA TYR A 100 -22.23 26.26 20.18
C TYR A 100 -21.14 25.46 20.90
N ASP A 101 -20.05 25.08 20.24
CA ASP A 101 -18.98 24.33 20.91
C ASP A 101 -18.33 25.15 22.04
N LYS A 102 -17.95 24.48 23.13
CA LYS A 102 -17.37 25.16 24.31
C LYS A 102 -16.02 25.82 24.06
N PHE A 103 -15.27 25.40 23.03
CA PHE A 103 -13.94 25.90 22.70
C PHE A 103 -13.93 26.81 21.47
N LEU A 104 -14.78 26.50 20.47
CA LEU A 104 -14.89 27.27 19.22
C LEU A 104 -16.02 28.32 19.23
N GLY A 105 -17.08 28.06 20.00
CA GLY A 105 -18.37 28.74 19.94
C GLY A 105 -18.36 30.24 20.29
N GLY A 106 -19.49 30.88 20.07
CA GLY A 106 -19.73 32.30 20.39
C GLY A 106 -19.61 33.28 19.21
N LEU A 107 -18.97 32.89 18.11
CA LEU A 107 -18.83 33.74 16.91
C LEU A 107 -19.74 33.30 15.74
N GLY A 108 -20.08 32.01 15.66
CA GLY A 108 -20.76 31.45 14.49
C GLY A 108 -19.86 31.47 13.23
N VAL A 109 -20.41 30.99 12.12
CA VAL A 109 -19.78 31.14 10.80
C VAL A 109 -20.21 32.50 10.22
N PRO A 110 -19.28 33.40 9.86
CA PRO A 110 -19.62 34.71 9.31
C PRO A 110 -20.22 34.59 7.89
N PRO A 111 -20.99 35.60 7.44
CA PRO A 111 -21.37 35.69 6.03
C PRO A 111 -20.12 35.91 5.16
N GLY A 112 -20.11 35.32 3.97
CA GLY A 112 -18.97 35.42 3.05
C GLY A 112 -19.08 34.45 1.89
N ASN A 113 -18.07 34.46 1.02
CA ASN A 113 -17.95 33.51 -0.07
C ASN A 113 -17.64 32.12 0.50
N VAL A 114 -18.56 31.17 0.34
CA VAL A 114 -18.43 29.80 0.83
C VAL A 114 -17.93 28.91 -0.30
N THR A 115 -16.80 28.26 -0.10
CA THR A 115 -16.20 27.32 -1.06
C THR A 115 -15.79 26.02 -0.38
N ALA A 116 -15.64 24.96 -1.18
CA ALA A 116 -15.08 23.70 -0.72
C ALA A 116 -14.03 23.21 -1.72
N ASP A 117 -12.96 22.61 -1.22
CA ASP A 117 -11.90 22.04 -2.05
C ASP A 117 -11.23 20.82 -1.44
N VAL A 118 -10.53 20.08 -2.29
CA VAL A 118 -9.58 19.05 -1.87
C VAL A 118 -8.33 19.76 -1.37
N LEU A 119 -8.21 19.88 -0.04
CA LEU A 119 -7.06 20.52 0.59
C LEU A 119 -5.78 19.74 0.23
N TRP A 120 -5.84 18.43 0.39
CA TRP A 120 -4.82 17.49 -0.06
C TRP A 120 -5.40 16.10 -0.30
N GLU A 121 -4.77 15.34 -1.19
CA GLU A 121 -4.96 13.91 -1.45
C GLU A 121 -3.59 13.22 -1.61
N ASP A 122 -3.46 11.96 -1.20
CA ASP A 122 -2.22 11.17 -1.28
C ASP A 122 -2.06 10.40 -2.59
N ASN A 123 -3.15 10.25 -3.34
CA ASN A 123 -3.19 9.67 -4.68
C ASN A 123 -3.80 10.71 -5.63
N PRO A 124 -3.01 11.41 -6.47
CA PRO A 124 -3.52 12.50 -7.30
C PRO A 124 -4.71 12.07 -8.16
N GLY A 125 -5.82 12.80 -8.09
CA GLY A 125 -7.09 12.48 -8.74
C GLY A 125 -7.89 11.37 -8.06
N LEU A 126 -7.69 11.14 -6.76
CA LEU A 126 -8.55 10.28 -5.94
C LEU A 126 -9.96 10.88 -5.87
N ILE A 127 -10.04 12.20 -5.69
CA ILE A 127 -11.29 12.95 -5.77
C ILE A 127 -11.39 13.60 -7.15
N LYS A 128 -12.48 13.34 -7.88
CA LYS A 128 -12.75 13.94 -9.20
C LYS A 128 -13.19 15.41 -9.02
N SER A 129 -12.26 16.27 -8.66
CA SER A 129 -12.45 17.71 -8.40
C SER A 129 -12.44 18.57 -9.68
N GLY A 130 -12.91 19.81 -9.60
CA GLY A 130 -12.81 20.79 -10.68
C GLY A 130 -11.43 21.45 -10.80
N THR A 131 -11.38 22.57 -11.51
CA THR A 131 -10.21 23.46 -11.59
C THR A 131 -9.81 23.93 -10.19
N SER A 132 -8.50 24.02 -9.92
CA SER A 132 -7.96 24.43 -8.62
C SER A 132 -8.46 23.59 -7.44
N TYR A 133 -8.85 22.33 -7.68
CA TYR A 133 -9.35 21.39 -6.68
C TYR A 133 -10.71 21.74 -6.05
N LEU A 134 -11.48 22.64 -6.66
CA LEU A 134 -12.81 23.04 -6.17
C LEU A 134 -13.83 21.89 -6.25
N LEU A 135 -14.76 21.89 -5.29
CA LEU A 135 -15.88 20.96 -5.20
C LEU A 135 -17.22 21.71 -5.20
N GLU A 136 -18.25 21.04 -5.70
CA GLU A 136 -19.62 21.57 -5.75
C GLU A 136 -20.25 21.57 -4.35
N ILE A 137 -20.92 22.68 -4.02
CA ILE A 137 -21.74 22.81 -2.81
C ILE A 137 -23.21 22.89 -3.23
N LEU A 138 -24.02 21.97 -2.71
CA LEU A 138 -25.46 21.90 -2.94
C LEU A 138 -26.22 22.52 -1.78
N GLY A 139 -27.17 23.40 -2.06
CA GLY A 139 -27.95 24.12 -1.03
C GLY A 139 -27.23 25.35 -0.48
N THR A 140 -27.74 25.89 0.63
CA THR A 140 -27.23 27.14 1.23
C THR A 140 -27.15 27.05 2.76
N GLY A 141 -26.23 27.84 3.34
CA GLY A 141 -26.04 27.95 4.79
C GLY A 141 -25.72 26.61 5.47
N GLU A 142 -26.22 26.43 6.69
CA GLU A 142 -25.99 25.22 7.48
C GLU A 142 -26.64 23.94 6.93
N ASN A 143 -27.54 24.07 5.95
CA ASN A 143 -28.21 22.94 5.31
C ASN A 143 -27.50 22.45 4.03
N ALA A 144 -26.40 23.12 3.64
CA ALA A 144 -25.67 22.74 2.44
C ALA A 144 -24.91 21.42 2.60
N LYS A 145 -24.56 20.80 1.45
CA LYS A 145 -23.77 19.58 1.36
C LYS A 145 -22.67 19.75 0.33
N ILE A 146 -21.45 19.30 0.65
CA ILE A 146 -20.36 19.23 -0.31
C ILE A 146 -20.49 17.92 -1.07
N LYS A 147 -20.50 17.97 -2.41
CA LYS A 147 -20.47 16.79 -3.27
C LYS A 147 -19.02 16.35 -3.47
N VAL A 148 -18.72 15.09 -3.16
CA VAL A 148 -17.37 14.51 -3.23
C VAL A 148 -17.38 13.30 -4.17
N PRO A 149 -17.18 13.49 -5.48
CA PRO A 149 -17.09 12.38 -6.42
C PRO A 149 -15.71 11.69 -6.31
N ILE A 150 -15.70 10.36 -6.33
CA ILE A 150 -14.52 9.54 -6.05
C ILE A 150 -14.13 8.74 -7.31
N ASN A 151 -12.83 8.67 -7.60
CA ASN A 151 -12.31 7.76 -8.60
C ASN A 151 -12.15 6.36 -7.99
N LYS A 152 -13.07 5.44 -8.32
CA LYS A 152 -13.11 4.10 -7.71
C LYS A 152 -12.07 3.13 -8.31
N SER A 153 -11.24 3.58 -9.24
CA SER A 153 -10.03 2.86 -9.68
C SER A 153 -8.83 3.12 -8.77
N LYS A 154 -9.02 3.94 -7.74
CA LYS A 154 -7.99 4.37 -6.80
C LYS A 154 -8.46 4.16 -5.37
N GLU A 155 -7.49 3.86 -4.53
CA GLU A 155 -7.62 3.86 -3.07
C GLU A 155 -6.65 4.90 -2.51
N GLY A 156 -6.96 5.43 -1.34
CA GLY A 156 -6.14 6.46 -0.69
C GLY A 156 -6.92 7.32 0.28
N ASN A 157 -6.35 8.48 0.59
CA ASN A 157 -6.88 9.44 1.54
C ASN A 157 -6.92 10.85 0.95
N ALA A 158 -7.94 11.60 1.34
CA ALA A 158 -8.04 13.04 1.08
C ALA A 158 -8.56 13.80 2.29
N VAL A 159 -8.28 15.10 2.36
CA VAL A 159 -8.93 16.03 3.27
C VAL A 159 -9.68 17.09 2.48
N ILE A 160 -10.98 17.21 2.75
CA ILE A 160 -11.86 18.20 2.15
C ILE A 160 -12.01 19.36 3.13
N ALA A 161 -11.79 20.60 2.67
CA ALA A 161 -11.93 21.80 3.49
C ALA A 161 -13.17 22.61 3.07
N LEU A 162 -13.92 23.10 4.06
CA LEU A 162 -14.92 24.16 3.91
C LEU A 162 -14.25 25.50 4.22
N LYS A 163 -14.33 26.46 3.30
CA LYS A 163 -13.73 27.79 3.43
C LYS A 163 -14.79 28.89 3.37
N ILE A 164 -14.56 29.95 4.15
CA ILE A 164 -15.33 31.20 4.10
C ILE A 164 -14.34 32.34 3.93
N ASN A 165 -14.43 33.05 2.81
CA ASN A 165 -13.46 34.09 2.42
C ASN A 165 -12.00 33.55 2.48
N ASP A 166 -11.79 32.40 1.84
CA ASP A 166 -10.50 31.67 1.76
C ASP A 166 -9.92 31.15 3.08
N GLU A 167 -10.58 31.37 4.21
CA GLU A 167 -10.19 30.82 5.50
C GLU A 167 -10.92 29.50 5.77
N ILE A 168 -10.20 28.44 6.19
CA ILE A 168 -10.81 27.13 6.51
C ILE A 168 -11.69 27.26 7.75
N PHE A 169 -12.91 26.75 7.76
CA PHE A 169 -13.75 26.68 8.98
C PHE A 169 -13.97 25.26 9.46
N TRP A 170 -13.86 24.27 8.58
CA TRP A 170 -13.85 22.87 8.99
C TRP A 170 -13.22 22.02 7.89
N SER A 171 -12.88 20.79 8.24
CA SER A 171 -12.34 19.82 7.31
C SER A 171 -12.76 18.41 7.68
N TRP A 172 -12.81 17.53 6.68
CA TRP A 172 -13.17 16.13 6.85
C TRP A 172 -12.15 15.26 6.12
N HIS A 173 -11.84 14.11 6.72
CA HIS A 173 -11.01 13.09 6.10
C HIS A 173 -11.88 12.11 5.29
N ILE A 174 -11.51 11.90 4.04
CA ILE A 174 -12.10 10.92 3.14
C ILE A 174 -11.14 9.75 3.03
N TRP A 175 -11.61 8.55 3.32
CA TRP A 175 -10.85 7.32 3.33
C TRP A 175 -11.43 6.34 2.30
N VAL A 176 -10.74 6.19 1.18
CA VAL A 176 -11.18 5.33 0.08
C VAL A 176 -10.45 4.00 0.19
N THR A 177 -11.15 2.95 0.60
CA THR A 177 -10.61 1.62 0.91
C THR A 177 -11.70 0.56 0.82
N ASP A 178 -11.33 -0.71 0.59
CA ASP A 178 -12.23 -1.85 0.83
C ASP A 178 -12.73 -1.90 2.29
N ASN A 179 -13.87 -2.59 2.49
CA ASN A 179 -14.60 -2.65 3.75
C ASN A 179 -13.71 -2.95 5.00
N PRO A 180 -13.53 -1.97 5.93
CA PRO A 180 -12.69 -2.12 7.12
C PRO A 180 -13.39 -2.78 8.32
N GLU A 181 -14.67 -3.17 8.20
CA GLU A 181 -15.49 -3.65 9.32
C GLU A 181 -15.21 -5.10 9.74
N ASN A 182 -14.38 -5.82 8.98
CA ASN A 182 -14.09 -7.25 9.15
C ASN A 182 -13.06 -7.58 10.26
N GLY A 183 -12.92 -6.70 11.25
CA GLY A 183 -11.91 -6.87 12.30
C GLY A 183 -12.31 -7.81 13.44
N SER A 184 -11.43 -7.87 14.44
CA SER A 184 -11.57 -8.72 15.61
C SER A 184 -12.79 -8.33 16.48
N SER A 185 -13.38 -9.30 17.20
CA SER A 185 -14.36 -9.06 18.28
C SER A 185 -13.75 -9.15 19.69
N TYR A 186 -12.42 -9.15 19.79
CA TYR A 186 -11.73 -9.34 21.06
C TYR A 186 -11.93 -8.17 22.04
N LYS A 187 -12.22 -8.55 23.28
CA LYS A 187 -12.26 -7.70 24.48
C LYS A 187 -11.17 -8.18 25.43
N SER A 188 -10.24 -7.29 25.77
CA SER A 188 -9.21 -7.51 26.79
C SER A 188 -9.82 -7.70 28.17
N PHE A 189 -10.81 -6.88 28.50
CA PHE A 189 -11.65 -7.02 29.69
C PHE A 189 -13.08 -7.44 29.29
N PRO A 190 -13.55 -8.65 29.66
CA PRO A 190 -14.90 -9.10 29.31
C PRO A 190 -16.03 -8.22 29.85
N GLY A 191 -15.81 -7.56 30.99
CA GLY A 191 -16.81 -6.73 31.68
C GLY A 191 -17.00 -5.31 31.12
N VAL A 192 -16.65 -5.06 29.86
CA VAL A 192 -16.87 -3.74 29.24
C VAL A 192 -18.36 -3.39 29.20
N SER A 193 -18.68 -2.18 29.66
CA SER A 193 -20.05 -1.66 29.78
C SER A 193 -20.23 -0.35 29.04
N ARG A 194 -21.48 0.07 28.80
CA ARG A 194 -21.87 1.35 28.23
C ARG A 194 -22.87 2.06 29.14
N GLN A 195 -22.89 3.39 29.09
CA GLN A 195 -23.87 4.24 29.76
C GLN A 195 -24.81 4.89 28.74
N LYS A 196 -26.09 4.59 28.83
CA LYS A 196 -27.14 5.17 27.98
C LYS A 196 -27.45 6.62 28.35
N SER A 197 -28.15 7.31 27.47
CA SER A 197 -28.60 8.70 27.67
C SER A 197 -29.48 8.90 28.91
N ASP A 198 -30.22 7.86 29.34
CA ASP A 198 -31.02 7.86 30.57
C ASP A 198 -30.20 7.61 31.85
N GLY A 199 -28.89 7.36 31.72
CA GLY A 199 -27.97 7.07 32.81
C GLY A 199 -27.78 5.59 33.13
N THR A 200 -28.54 4.68 32.52
CA THR A 200 -28.45 3.23 32.72
C THR A 200 -27.09 2.71 32.28
N VAL A 201 -26.46 1.88 33.11
CA VAL A 201 -25.20 1.19 32.79
C VAL A 201 -25.49 -0.29 32.55
N GLU A 202 -25.05 -0.81 31.40
CA GLU A 202 -25.19 -2.22 31.03
C GLU A 202 -23.93 -2.76 30.36
N LEU A 203 -23.75 -4.08 30.38
CA LEU A 203 -22.69 -4.73 29.61
C LEU A 203 -22.94 -4.56 28.11
N ILE A 204 -21.86 -4.37 27.34
CA ILE A 204 -21.95 -4.30 25.88
C ILE A 204 -22.06 -5.73 25.34
N PRO A 205 -23.14 -6.09 24.61
CA PRO A 205 -23.27 -7.41 24.00
C PRO A 205 -22.11 -7.72 23.05
N ASP A 206 -21.68 -8.98 22.97
CA ASP A 206 -20.56 -9.39 22.10
C ASP A 206 -20.86 -9.14 20.61
N SER A 207 -22.13 -9.23 20.19
CA SER A 207 -22.58 -8.90 18.84
C SER A 207 -22.43 -7.42 18.48
N GLU A 208 -22.30 -6.54 19.47
CA GLU A 208 -22.19 -5.10 19.30
C GLU A 208 -20.75 -4.59 19.43
N TRP A 209 -19.79 -5.48 19.70
CA TRP A 209 -18.37 -5.14 19.82
C TRP A 209 -17.57 -5.64 18.62
N ARG A 210 -16.83 -4.72 17.98
CA ARG A 210 -16.02 -5.01 16.80
C ARG A 210 -14.89 -4.00 16.68
N TRP A 211 -13.74 -4.45 16.23
CA TRP A 211 -12.62 -3.60 15.79
C TRP A 211 -12.67 -3.41 14.28
N MET A 212 -12.12 -2.30 13.79
CA MET A 212 -11.69 -2.26 12.39
C MET A 212 -10.55 -3.26 12.18
N ASP A 213 -10.48 -3.86 11.00
CA ASP A 213 -9.40 -4.79 10.63
C ASP A 213 -8.04 -4.09 10.49
N ARG A 214 -8.05 -2.76 10.28
CA ARG A 214 -6.89 -1.91 10.01
C ARG A 214 -6.94 -0.56 10.75
N ASN A 215 -5.86 0.20 10.64
CA ASN A 215 -5.77 1.55 11.21
C ASN A 215 -6.50 2.56 10.32
N LEU A 216 -6.96 3.67 10.91
CA LEU A 216 -7.66 4.74 10.20
C LEU A 216 -6.75 5.35 9.11
N GLY A 217 -7.24 5.36 7.88
CA GLY A 217 -6.51 5.83 6.69
C GLY A 217 -5.58 4.81 6.05
N ALA A 218 -5.52 3.57 6.54
CA ALA A 218 -4.78 2.48 5.88
C ALA A 218 -5.61 1.89 4.72
N VAL A 219 -4.99 1.59 3.59
CA VAL A 219 -5.70 0.95 2.45
C VAL A 219 -5.44 -0.56 2.35
N GLY A 220 -4.65 -1.11 3.27
CA GLY A 220 -4.42 -2.56 3.41
C GLY A 220 -4.56 -3.02 4.86
N SER A 221 -5.07 -4.24 5.06
CA SER A 221 -5.16 -4.91 6.37
C SER A 221 -4.10 -6.01 6.58
N SER A 222 -3.37 -6.41 5.53
CA SER A 222 -2.40 -7.50 5.57
C SER A 222 -0.97 -7.01 5.76
N ILE A 223 -0.14 -7.77 6.50
CA ILE A 223 1.31 -7.54 6.65
C ILE A 223 2.10 -8.04 5.43
N THR A 224 1.59 -9.07 4.75
CA THR A 224 2.34 -9.83 3.74
C THR A 224 1.63 -9.92 2.38
N GLY A 225 0.40 -9.43 2.26
CA GLY A 225 -0.41 -9.45 1.03
C GLY A 225 -0.20 -8.22 0.14
N THR A 226 -1.20 -7.92 -0.69
CA THR A 226 -1.28 -6.63 -1.38
C THR A 226 -1.48 -5.48 -0.38
N GLU A 227 -1.04 -4.28 -0.77
CA GLU A 227 -1.01 -3.07 0.05
C GLU A 227 -0.19 -3.22 1.35
N TRP A 228 0.74 -4.20 1.42
CA TRP A 228 1.55 -4.44 2.61
C TRP A 228 2.34 -3.21 3.06
N ASN A 229 2.70 -2.31 2.14
CA ASN A 229 3.42 -1.08 2.47
C ASN A 229 2.51 0.11 2.82
N LYS A 230 1.21 0.06 2.50
CA LYS A 230 0.20 1.10 2.80
C LYS A 230 -0.77 0.73 3.93
N ASN A 231 -0.40 -0.24 4.75
CA ASN A 231 -1.23 -0.72 5.85
C ASN A 231 -1.03 0.03 7.19
N GLY A 232 -0.14 1.04 7.24
CA GLY A 232 0.19 1.78 8.48
C GLY A 232 -0.89 2.79 8.91
N GLY A 233 -1.57 3.43 7.95
CA GLY A 233 -2.58 4.48 8.19
C GLY A 233 -2.01 5.88 8.37
N LEU A 234 -2.88 6.82 8.75
CA LEU A 234 -2.52 8.23 9.00
C LEU A 234 -2.25 8.47 10.49
N LEU A 235 -1.56 9.57 10.80
CA LEU A 235 -1.20 9.95 12.17
C LEU A 235 -2.07 11.10 12.67
N TYR A 236 -2.31 11.18 13.98
CA TYR A 236 -3.12 12.21 14.62
C TYR A 236 -2.43 12.72 15.87
N GLN A 237 -2.38 14.05 16.11
CA GLN A 237 -2.05 14.54 17.46
C GLN A 237 -3.24 14.25 18.38
N TRP A 238 -2.95 13.84 19.61
CA TRP A 238 -4.00 13.38 20.52
C TRP A 238 -5.07 14.46 20.72
N GLY A 239 -6.34 14.12 20.56
CA GLY A 239 -7.47 15.04 20.70
C GLY A 239 -7.83 15.87 19.45
N ARG A 240 -7.12 15.68 18.31
CA ARG A 240 -7.46 16.32 17.02
C ARG A 240 -8.29 15.43 16.12
N LYS A 241 -9.07 16.04 15.22
CA LYS A 241 -9.80 15.30 14.18
C LYS A 241 -9.03 15.12 12.87
N ASP A 242 -8.06 15.99 12.59
CA ASP A 242 -7.43 16.09 11.27
C ASP A 242 -6.19 15.19 11.18
N PRO A 243 -6.06 14.40 10.10
CA PRO A 243 -4.91 13.53 9.91
C PRO A 243 -3.66 14.25 9.41
N ILE A 244 -2.52 13.68 9.76
CA ILE A 244 -1.17 14.01 9.31
C ILE A 244 -0.62 12.80 8.54
N PRO A 245 -0.35 12.92 7.23
CA PRO A 245 0.22 11.85 6.43
C PRO A 245 1.68 11.59 6.84
N PRO A 246 2.10 10.32 6.99
CA PRO A 246 3.50 9.96 7.21
C PRO A 246 4.45 10.42 6.09
N LEU A 247 3.95 10.52 4.85
CA LEU A 247 4.73 10.81 3.63
C LEU A 247 5.85 9.77 3.34
N ALA A 248 5.83 8.66 4.07
CA ALA A 248 6.68 7.50 3.88
C ALA A 248 5.86 6.22 4.16
N LEU A 249 5.94 5.27 3.24
CA LEU A 249 5.38 3.93 3.35
C LEU A 249 6.49 2.95 3.78
N LYS A 250 6.10 1.75 4.23
CA LYS A 250 7.08 0.71 4.56
C LYS A 250 7.90 0.33 3.33
N GLY A 251 9.14 -0.12 3.55
CA GLY A 251 10.12 -0.30 2.48
C GLY A 251 10.84 1.01 2.10
N ASN A 252 10.61 2.10 2.83
CA ASN A 252 11.13 3.45 2.55
C ASN A 252 10.60 4.07 1.26
N ASP A 253 9.40 3.72 0.80
CA ASP A 253 8.78 4.40 -0.35
C ASP A 253 8.23 5.77 0.09
N PHE A 254 8.82 6.88 -0.38
CA PHE A 254 8.32 8.22 -0.08
C PHE A 254 7.28 8.65 -1.11
N TYR A 255 6.21 9.26 -0.61
CA TYR A 255 5.13 9.82 -1.43
C TYR A 255 4.91 11.30 -1.07
N GLU A 256 4.14 11.99 -1.91
CA GLU A 256 3.71 13.36 -1.65
C GLU A 256 2.19 13.42 -1.50
N VAL A 257 1.70 14.43 -0.80
CA VAL A 257 0.28 14.82 -0.91
C VAL A 257 0.18 16.10 -1.74
N SER A 258 -0.91 16.24 -2.48
CA SER A 258 -1.16 17.38 -3.35
C SER A 258 -2.61 17.84 -3.30
N GLY A 259 -2.88 19.14 -3.48
CA GLY A 259 -4.24 19.69 -3.50
C GLY A 259 -4.21 21.21 -3.57
N SER A 260 -5.26 21.87 -3.05
CA SER A 260 -5.28 23.33 -2.93
C SER A 260 -4.13 23.88 -2.06
N ILE A 261 -3.55 23.05 -1.18
CA ILE A 261 -2.41 23.43 -0.33
C ILE A 261 -1.06 23.45 -1.09
N GLY A 262 -1.05 23.06 -2.37
CA GLY A 262 0.18 22.80 -3.11
C GLY A 262 0.69 21.38 -2.84
N ARG A 263 2.02 21.20 -2.88
CA ARG A 263 2.67 19.89 -2.70
C ARG A 263 3.44 19.82 -1.41
N VAL A 264 3.25 18.74 -0.66
CA VAL A 264 3.92 18.51 0.62
C VAL A 264 4.66 17.18 0.59
N ARG A 265 5.96 17.23 0.91
CA ARG A 265 6.86 16.07 0.88
C ARG A 265 7.47 15.78 2.24
N HIS A 266 7.90 14.53 2.42
CA HIS A 266 8.69 14.13 3.57
C HIS A 266 10.01 14.92 3.61
N ARG A 267 10.49 15.28 4.81
CA ARG A 267 11.76 16.02 5.01
C ARG A 267 12.98 15.38 4.38
N GLY A 268 12.94 14.06 4.19
CA GLY A 268 14.03 13.29 3.58
C GLY A 268 14.08 13.37 2.05
N ALA A 269 13.04 13.93 1.41
CA ALA A 269 12.99 14.10 -0.05
C ALA A 269 14.20 14.87 -0.57
N LYS A 270 14.75 14.46 -1.72
CA LYS A 270 15.89 15.14 -2.36
C LYS A 270 15.48 16.08 -3.48
N ASN A 271 14.23 16.00 -3.91
CA ASN A 271 13.61 16.98 -4.77
C ASN A 271 12.52 17.75 -4.00
N LEU A 272 12.68 19.07 -3.90
CA LEU A 272 11.70 20.00 -3.33
C LEU A 272 11.27 21.10 -4.33
N ILE A 273 11.55 20.93 -5.62
CA ILE A 273 11.11 21.89 -6.64
C ILE A 273 9.57 21.92 -6.65
N GLY A 274 9.00 23.09 -6.38
CA GLY A 274 7.55 23.30 -6.32
C GLY A 274 6.85 22.60 -5.14
N ALA A 275 7.60 22.19 -4.11
CA ALA A 275 7.06 21.52 -2.93
C ALA A 275 7.66 22.09 -1.64
N ILE A 276 6.91 21.97 -0.55
CA ILE A 276 7.38 22.27 0.82
C ILE A 276 7.49 20.99 1.62
N THR A 277 8.21 21.02 2.74
CA THR A 277 8.24 19.89 3.65
C THR A 277 7.08 19.98 4.65
N ILE A 278 6.65 18.82 5.18
CA ILE A 278 5.70 18.81 6.30
C ILE A 278 6.22 19.55 7.54
N ASP A 279 7.55 19.70 7.66
CA ASP A 279 8.18 20.43 8.76
C ASP A 279 7.97 21.95 8.63
N ASP A 280 7.91 22.47 7.41
CA ASP A 280 7.66 23.90 7.14
C ASP A 280 6.21 24.31 7.47
N LEU A 281 5.30 23.33 7.57
CA LEU A 281 3.89 23.54 7.93
C LEU A 281 3.64 23.63 9.43
N ARG A 282 4.63 23.35 10.28
CA ARG A 282 4.47 23.35 11.75
C ARG A 282 4.02 24.74 12.26
N LYS A 283 3.12 24.76 13.25
CA LYS A 283 2.75 25.98 13.97
C LYS A 283 3.40 26.00 15.34
N LEU A 284 4.15 27.06 15.61
CA LEU A 284 4.80 27.29 16.89
C LEU A 284 4.02 28.39 17.64
N VAL A 285 3.49 28.06 18.81
CA VAL A 285 2.68 28.97 19.64
C VAL A 285 3.46 29.28 20.91
N LEU A 286 3.66 30.56 21.22
CA LEU A 286 4.31 30.97 22.48
C LEU A 286 3.40 30.63 23.67
N LEU A 287 4.00 30.22 24.79
CA LEU A 287 3.31 29.78 26.00
C LEU A 287 2.31 30.82 26.53
N SER A 288 2.60 32.11 26.39
CA SER A 288 1.71 33.22 26.78
C SER A 288 0.41 33.27 25.99
N ASN A 289 0.39 32.68 24.79
CA ASN A 289 -0.74 32.72 23.86
C ASN A 289 -1.39 31.34 23.68
N ALA A 290 -0.78 30.29 24.24
CA ALA A 290 -1.20 28.90 24.13
C ALA A 290 -2.35 28.59 25.07
N GLU A 291 -3.54 29.07 24.74
CA GLU A 291 -4.80 28.74 25.41
C GLU A 291 -5.59 27.69 24.62
N VAL A 292 -6.30 26.79 25.31
CA VAL A 292 -7.12 25.71 24.70
C VAL A 292 -7.98 26.22 23.56
N ASN A 293 -8.74 27.29 23.78
CA ASN A 293 -9.66 27.82 22.77
C ASN A 293 -8.90 28.35 21.53
N ASN A 294 -7.75 28.99 21.74
CA ASN A 294 -6.95 29.54 20.65
C ASN A 294 -6.31 28.42 19.82
N ASN A 295 -5.73 27.42 20.48
CA ASN A 295 -5.03 26.34 19.79
C ASN A 295 -6.00 25.38 19.10
N ILE A 296 -7.19 25.14 19.67
CA ILE A 296 -8.25 24.39 18.98
C ILE A 296 -8.67 25.14 17.71
N LYS A 297 -8.94 26.46 17.77
CA LYS A 297 -9.23 27.28 16.57
C LYS A 297 -8.09 27.18 15.55
N LEU A 298 -6.84 27.36 15.99
CA LEU A 298 -5.66 27.26 15.13
C LEU A 298 -5.57 25.91 14.41
N SER A 299 -5.89 24.82 15.10
CA SER A 299 -5.86 23.46 14.53
C SER A 299 -6.90 23.25 13.43
N ILE A 300 -8.10 23.81 13.59
CA ILE A 300 -9.17 23.77 12.59
C ILE A 300 -8.78 24.59 11.35
N LYS A 301 -8.16 25.76 11.56
CA LYS A 301 -7.67 26.61 10.47
C LYS A 301 -6.48 26.00 9.71
N ASN A 302 -5.78 25.01 10.29
CA ASN A 302 -4.56 24.42 9.73
C ASN A 302 -4.56 22.89 9.84
N PRO A 303 -5.40 22.17 9.06
CA PRO A 303 -5.60 20.73 9.22
C PRO A 303 -4.31 19.89 9.11
N LEU A 304 -3.41 20.24 8.19
CA LEU A 304 -2.17 19.49 7.93
C LEU A 304 -0.98 19.90 8.83
N SER A 305 -1.14 20.92 9.69
CA SER A 305 -0.04 21.44 10.50
C SER A 305 0.05 20.78 11.86
N LEU A 306 1.23 20.31 12.27
CA LEU A 306 1.50 19.98 13.68
C LEU A 306 1.61 21.26 14.51
N ILE A 307 1.02 21.27 15.71
CA ILE A 307 1.07 22.40 16.64
C ILE A 307 1.99 22.07 17.81
N TYR A 308 2.91 23.00 18.13
CA TYR A 308 3.83 22.89 19.26
C TYR A 308 3.81 24.17 20.11
N VAL A 309 3.87 24.01 21.43
CA VAL A 309 3.95 25.15 22.37
C VAL A 309 5.40 25.42 22.75
N TYR A 310 5.86 26.65 22.54
CA TYR A 310 7.22 27.12 22.78
C TYR A 310 7.26 28.09 23.97
N LYS A 311 8.43 28.23 24.58
CA LYS A 311 8.70 29.26 25.59
C LYS A 311 8.47 30.66 25.01
N ASN A 312 8.15 31.64 25.86
CA ASN A 312 7.85 33.01 25.43
C ASN A 312 9.04 33.73 24.76
N ASP A 313 10.26 33.33 25.09
CA ASP A 313 11.49 33.80 24.46
C ASP A 313 11.84 33.04 23.17
N ASN A 314 10.95 32.12 22.74
CA ASN A 314 11.10 31.25 21.58
C ASN A 314 12.32 30.30 21.63
N SER A 315 12.91 30.07 22.81
CA SER A 315 14.15 29.27 22.97
C SER A 315 13.97 27.75 22.86
N GLY A 316 12.74 27.26 22.68
CA GLY A 316 12.44 25.84 22.55
C GLY A 316 11.06 25.46 23.09
N PRO A 317 10.73 24.15 23.11
CA PRO A 317 9.47 23.65 23.63
C PRO A 317 9.23 24.09 25.09
N ALA A 318 7.98 24.37 25.41
CA ALA A 318 7.56 24.75 26.76
C ALA A 318 7.32 23.52 27.64
N TYR A 319 7.71 23.63 28.91
CA TYR A 319 7.56 22.60 29.92
C TYR A 319 7.01 23.20 31.20
N TYR A 320 6.12 22.48 31.89
CA TYR A 320 5.67 22.87 33.22
C TYR A 320 6.83 22.79 34.21
N ASN A 321 7.01 23.87 34.98
CA ASN A 321 8.07 23.97 36.00
C ASN A 321 9.48 23.67 35.44
N ASN A 322 9.70 23.88 34.12
CA ASN A 322 10.93 23.51 33.41
C ASN A 322 11.30 22.02 33.50
N ASN A 323 10.35 21.13 33.80
CA ASN A 323 10.58 19.68 33.85
C ASN A 323 10.36 19.05 32.47
N ALA A 324 11.41 18.44 31.91
CA ALA A 324 11.37 17.80 30.59
C ALA A 324 10.32 16.67 30.46
N ALA A 325 9.91 16.03 31.57
CA ALA A 325 8.86 15.03 31.57
C ALA A 325 7.44 15.62 31.49
N LEU A 326 7.30 16.95 31.65
CA LEU A 326 6.04 17.67 31.70
C LEU A 326 5.92 18.67 30.55
N MET A 327 6.04 18.19 29.30
CA MET A 327 5.87 19.02 28.12
C MET A 327 4.44 19.58 28.04
N VAL A 328 4.32 20.87 27.72
CA VAL A 328 3.00 21.49 27.55
C VAL A 328 2.30 20.87 26.34
N ASN A 329 1.03 20.49 26.52
CA ASN A 329 0.20 19.91 25.47
C ASN A 329 0.09 20.85 24.26
N TRP A 330 -0.13 20.32 23.05
CA TRP A 330 -0.31 21.15 21.85
C TRP A 330 -1.50 22.11 21.97
N PHE A 331 -2.52 21.72 22.74
CA PHE A 331 -3.69 22.57 23.03
C PHE A 331 -3.44 23.59 24.14
N GLY A 332 -2.25 23.63 24.75
CA GLY A 332 -1.89 24.68 25.71
C GLY A 332 -2.55 24.57 27.08
N LYS A 333 -2.73 25.72 27.74
CA LYS A 333 -3.31 25.89 29.08
C LYS A 333 -4.79 26.28 29.01
N SER A 334 -5.47 26.18 30.15
CA SER A 334 -6.86 26.63 30.28
C SER A 334 -6.99 27.63 31.43
N THR A 335 -7.73 28.71 31.18
CA THR A 335 -8.18 29.63 32.24
C THR A 335 -9.27 29.04 33.14
N SER A 336 -9.97 27.99 32.69
CA SER A 336 -11.11 27.38 33.39
C SER A 336 -10.78 26.07 34.13
N LEU A 337 -9.68 25.42 33.74
CA LEU A 337 -9.22 24.16 34.34
C LEU A 337 -7.74 24.29 34.74
N PRO A 338 -7.35 23.90 35.97
CA PRO A 338 -5.94 23.83 36.32
C PRO A 338 -5.21 22.78 35.46
N ASP A 339 -3.89 22.91 35.33
CA ASP A 339 -3.06 22.05 34.48
C ASP A 339 -3.18 20.54 34.81
N SER A 340 -3.45 20.20 36.08
CA SER A 340 -3.69 18.83 36.55
C SER A 340 -5.07 18.27 36.19
N LYS A 341 -5.96 19.09 35.61
CA LYS A 341 -7.31 18.71 35.20
C LYS A 341 -7.53 18.82 33.68
N LEU A 342 -6.47 19.04 32.89
CA LEU A 342 -6.60 19.11 31.44
C LEU A 342 -7.08 17.79 30.78
N SER A 343 -6.97 16.65 31.46
CA SER A 343 -7.60 15.39 31.01
C SER A 343 -9.13 15.50 30.92
N GLU A 344 -9.76 16.37 31.73
CA GLU A 344 -11.21 16.59 31.77
C GLU A 344 -11.73 17.40 30.56
N LEU A 345 -10.83 17.90 29.69
CA LEU A 345 -11.21 18.44 28.38
C LEU A 345 -11.97 17.40 27.54
N ASN A 346 -11.59 16.14 27.69
CA ASN A 346 -12.25 14.96 27.13
C ASN A 346 -12.42 14.98 25.60
N LEU A 347 -11.34 15.36 24.88
CA LEU A 347 -11.40 15.63 23.44
C LEU A 347 -11.76 14.42 22.58
N TRP A 348 -11.48 13.18 23.00
CA TRP A 348 -11.83 11.94 22.29
C TRP A 348 -12.76 11.00 23.07
N SER A 349 -13.49 11.53 24.05
CA SER A 349 -14.42 10.74 24.88
C SER A 349 -13.78 9.56 25.61
N ASP A 350 -12.83 9.88 26.47
CA ASP A 350 -12.34 8.99 27.53
C ASP A 350 -13.51 8.46 28.38
N ASN A 351 -13.52 7.16 28.61
CA ASN A 351 -14.48 6.48 29.46
C ASN A 351 -14.42 6.98 30.91
N SER A 352 -13.29 7.50 31.39
CA SER A 352 -13.24 8.08 32.73
C SER A 352 -13.66 9.57 32.78
N GLN A 353 -13.93 10.18 31.62
CA GLN A 353 -14.12 11.63 31.46
C GLN A 353 -12.91 12.43 31.99
N GLY A 354 -11.70 11.86 31.93
CA GLY A 354 -10.48 12.43 32.48
C GLY A 354 -10.37 12.45 34.00
N LYS A 355 -11.23 11.69 34.72
CA LYS A 355 -11.34 11.70 36.17
C LYS A 355 -10.79 10.41 36.80
N ILE A 356 -10.13 10.56 37.94
CA ILE A 356 -9.63 9.43 38.74
C ILE A 356 -10.73 8.82 39.61
N GLY A 357 -10.64 7.50 39.83
CA GLY A 357 -11.52 6.76 40.75
C GLY A 357 -10.76 6.21 41.96
N ILE A 358 -11.46 5.98 43.07
CA ILE A 358 -10.95 5.17 44.18
C ILE A 358 -11.04 3.68 43.81
N ASN A 359 -10.14 2.85 44.37
CA ASN A 359 -10.10 1.40 44.11
C ASN A 359 -10.17 1.06 42.61
N TYR A 360 -9.51 1.86 41.78
CA TYR A 360 -9.66 1.86 40.32
C TYR A 360 -9.29 0.52 39.66
N ASN A 361 -8.57 -0.38 40.34
CA ASN A 361 -8.22 -1.69 39.83
C ASN A 361 -9.30 -2.78 40.05
N LEU A 362 -10.40 -2.49 40.74
CA LEU A 362 -11.52 -3.44 40.89
C LEU A 362 -12.38 -3.50 39.62
N ASP A 363 -12.87 -4.69 39.27
CA ASP A 363 -13.73 -4.91 38.09
C ASP A 363 -14.94 -3.94 38.07
N ASN A 364 -15.62 -3.78 39.21
CA ASN A 364 -16.80 -2.91 39.34
C ASN A 364 -16.49 -1.41 39.17
N ASN A 365 -15.21 -1.02 39.16
CA ASN A 365 -14.77 0.36 38.98
C ASN A 365 -14.28 0.66 37.55
N ALA A 366 -14.27 -0.34 36.67
CA ALA A 366 -14.06 -0.15 35.24
C ALA A 366 -15.11 0.83 34.68
N ARG A 367 -14.67 1.89 34.00
CA ARG A 367 -15.58 2.95 33.55
C ARG A 367 -16.31 2.57 32.28
N PRO A 368 -17.63 2.81 32.19
CA PRO A 368 -18.42 2.50 31.00
C PRO A 368 -18.07 3.43 29.84
N TYR A 369 -18.25 2.92 28.63
CA TYR A 369 -18.30 3.73 27.42
C TYR A 369 -19.43 4.76 27.51
N ARG A 370 -19.14 5.97 27.04
CA ARG A 370 -20.07 7.12 26.97
C ARG A 370 -20.04 7.73 25.59
N ASP A 371 -20.99 8.61 25.30
CA ASP A 371 -21.09 9.29 23.99
C ASP A 371 -19.75 9.77 23.45
N LYS A 372 -19.60 9.57 22.14
CA LYS A 372 -18.48 10.06 21.37
C LYS A 372 -18.35 11.58 21.44
N SER A 373 -17.12 12.09 21.31
CA SER A 373 -16.84 13.52 21.30
C SER A 373 -16.90 14.08 19.89
N SER A 374 -17.05 15.40 19.78
CA SER A 374 -17.08 16.12 18.50
C SER A 374 -15.75 16.08 17.73
N TYR A 375 -14.64 15.77 18.40
CA TYR A 375 -13.28 15.75 17.80
C TYR A 375 -12.73 14.36 17.54
N ASP A 376 -13.45 13.29 17.89
CA ASP A 376 -13.04 11.93 17.56
C ASP A 376 -12.95 11.77 16.03
N PRO A 377 -11.82 11.29 15.49
CA PRO A 377 -11.59 11.23 14.05
C PRO A 377 -12.31 10.06 13.37
N CYS A 378 -12.82 9.06 14.10
CA CYS A 378 -13.39 7.87 13.46
C CYS A 378 -14.68 8.18 12.66
N PRO A 379 -14.98 7.38 11.62
CA PRO A 379 -16.22 7.50 10.85
C PRO A 379 -17.50 7.30 11.69
N ASN A 380 -18.66 7.52 11.05
CA ASN A 380 -19.95 7.26 11.70
C ASN A 380 -20.05 5.80 12.16
N GLY A 381 -20.60 5.56 13.36
CA GLY A 381 -20.68 4.22 13.96
C GLY A 381 -19.37 3.67 14.53
N TRP A 382 -18.27 4.44 14.45
CA TRP A 382 -16.93 4.03 14.92
C TRP A 382 -16.35 5.07 15.87
N ARG A 383 -15.46 4.68 16.80
CA ARG A 383 -14.80 5.57 17.77
C ARG A 383 -13.39 5.12 18.15
N ILE A 384 -12.61 6.04 18.71
CA ILE A 384 -11.34 5.69 19.35
C ILE A 384 -11.63 4.91 20.65
N PRO A 385 -10.93 3.78 20.90
CA PRO A 385 -11.11 3.00 22.11
C PRO A 385 -10.44 3.69 23.31
N SER A 386 -10.96 3.46 24.51
CA SER A 386 -10.51 4.10 25.75
C SER A 386 -9.91 3.07 26.70
N VAL A 387 -8.93 3.48 27.50
CA VAL A 387 -8.58 2.75 28.72
C VAL A 387 -9.75 2.92 29.71
N LEU A 388 -10.03 1.89 30.51
CA LEU A 388 -11.18 1.90 31.42
C LEU A 388 -11.00 2.79 32.66
N VAL A 389 -9.82 3.38 32.86
CA VAL A 389 -9.47 4.31 33.95
C VAL A 389 -8.45 5.35 33.45
N ALA A 390 -8.48 6.59 33.96
CA ALA A 390 -7.48 7.62 33.66
C ALA A 390 -6.30 7.68 34.65
N ASN A 391 -6.31 6.84 35.68
CA ASN A 391 -5.22 6.80 36.65
C ASN A 391 -3.88 6.51 35.96
N LEU A 392 -2.84 7.28 36.28
CA LEU A 392 -1.47 7.05 35.82
C LEU A 392 -0.73 6.08 36.74
N ALA A 393 -0.96 6.19 38.05
CA ALA A 393 -0.30 5.40 39.06
C ALA A 393 -1.11 5.37 40.37
N SER A 394 -0.72 4.46 41.26
CA SER A 394 -1.13 4.43 42.67
C SER A 394 -0.62 5.61 43.47
N GLN A 395 -1.07 5.73 44.72
CA GLN A 395 -0.57 6.76 45.67
C GLN A 395 0.94 6.64 45.95
N ALA A 396 1.54 5.47 45.70
CA ALA A 396 2.98 5.25 45.80
C ALA A 396 3.73 5.55 44.49
N TYR A 397 3.08 6.19 43.50
CA TYR A 397 3.63 6.47 42.17
C TYR A 397 4.06 5.23 41.38
N VAL A 398 3.49 4.07 41.70
CA VAL A 398 3.66 2.83 40.92
C VAL A 398 2.53 2.73 39.88
N ASP A 399 2.90 2.55 38.61
CA ASP A 399 1.96 2.35 37.50
C ASP A 399 1.37 0.92 37.56
N ASP A 400 0.41 0.74 38.46
CA ASP A 400 -0.26 -0.53 38.77
C ASP A 400 -1.58 -0.71 38.01
N ILE A 401 -1.81 0.08 36.96
CA ILE A 401 -2.99 -0.03 36.11
C ILE A 401 -3.00 -1.39 35.43
N ARG A 402 -4.14 -2.07 35.49
CA ARG A 402 -4.29 -3.42 34.93
C ARG A 402 -4.10 -3.43 33.42
N ILE A 403 -3.36 -4.42 32.92
CA ILE A 403 -3.13 -4.60 31.48
C ILE A 403 -4.45 -4.81 30.73
N ASP A 404 -5.37 -5.61 31.27
CA ASP A 404 -6.67 -5.89 30.64
C ASP A 404 -7.60 -4.66 30.55
N PHE A 405 -7.32 -3.58 31.29
CA PHE A 405 -8.07 -2.32 31.17
C PHE A 405 -7.66 -1.50 29.96
N SER A 406 -6.51 -1.80 29.35
CA SER A 406 -6.22 -1.30 28.01
C SER A 406 -7.09 -2.05 27.00
N PRO A 407 -7.70 -1.34 26.02
CA PRO A 407 -8.40 -2.02 24.94
C PRO A 407 -7.47 -2.89 24.09
N PHE A 408 -6.15 -2.61 24.10
CA PHE A 408 -5.14 -3.38 23.38
C PHE A 408 -4.48 -4.47 24.24
N GLY A 409 -4.91 -4.66 25.50
CA GLY A 409 -4.29 -5.55 26.47
C GLY A 409 -4.57 -7.04 26.25
N VAL A 410 -3.70 -7.89 26.81
CA VAL A 410 -3.96 -9.32 27.02
C VAL A 410 -4.84 -9.53 28.26
N ARG A 411 -5.56 -10.66 28.34
CA ARG A 411 -6.48 -10.97 29.45
C ARG A 411 -5.73 -11.31 30.74
N THR A 412 -5.28 -10.28 31.47
CA THR A 412 -4.64 -10.40 32.78
C THR A 412 -4.93 -9.18 33.64
N ASN A 413 -5.23 -9.41 34.93
CA ASN A 413 -5.43 -8.35 35.93
C ASN A 413 -4.11 -7.83 36.53
N MET A 414 -2.97 -8.25 35.97
CA MET A 414 -1.66 -7.77 36.40
C MET A 414 -1.50 -6.27 36.12
N GLY A 415 -0.93 -5.53 37.07
CA GLY A 415 -0.59 -4.12 36.88
C GLY A 415 0.59 -3.93 35.93
N LYS A 416 0.64 -2.79 35.22
CA LYS A 416 1.67 -2.49 34.21
C LYS A 416 3.10 -2.64 34.72
N SER A 417 3.46 -2.03 35.85
CA SER A 417 4.82 -2.13 36.39
C SER A 417 5.22 -3.57 36.68
N THR A 418 4.30 -4.40 37.20
CA THR A 418 4.56 -5.83 37.43
C THR A 418 4.75 -6.59 36.12
N PHE A 419 3.93 -6.31 35.10
CA PHE A 419 4.06 -6.89 33.77
C PHE A 419 5.42 -6.56 33.11
N GLU A 420 5.86 -5.31 33.24
CA GLU A 420 7.14 -4.85 32.70
C GLU A 420 8.34 -5.37 33.49
N ASN A 421 8.25 -5.43 34.82
CA ASN A 421 9.30 -5.99 35.69
C ASN A 421 9.52 -7.49 35.43
N ASN A 422 8.45 -8.23 35.15
CA ASN A 422 8.52 -9.63 34.73
C ASN A 422 8.98 -9.83 33.27
N LYS A 423 9.28 -8.74 32.54
CA LYS A 423 9.69 -8.74 31.13
C LYS A 423 8.68 -9.35 30.16
N TYR A 424 7.40 -9.40 30.53
CA TYR A 424 6.36 -9.93 29.64
C TYR A 424 6.06 -9.04 28.42
N HIS A 425 6.50 -7.77 28.45
CA HIS A 425 6.49 -6.89 27.28
C HIS A 425 7.54 -7.27 26.22
N VAL A 426 8.56 -8.07 26.56
CA VAL A 426 9.56 -8.55 25.61
C VAL A 426 9.06 -9.85 25.00
N ILE A 427 8.75 -9.83 23.70
CA ILE A 427 8.26 -11.00 22.99
C ILE A 427 9.44 -11.95 22.77
N LYS A 428 9.33 -13.17 23.32
CA LYS A 428 10.38 -14.19 23.21
C LYS A 428 10.41 -14.84 21.82
N PRO A 429 11.56 -15.39 21.39
CA PRO A 429 11.67 -16.08 20.11
C PRO A 429 10.81 -17.35 19.99
N THR A 430 10.40 -17.94 21.12
CA THR A 430 9.49 -19.09 21.21
C THR A 430 8.53 -18.93 22.40
N ASP A 431 7.51 -19.78 22.49
CA ASP A 431 6.57 -19.82 23.61
C ASP A 431 7.12 -20.53 24.87
N ALA A 432 8.40 -20.92 24.86
CA ALA A 432 9.06 -21.51 26.02
C ALA A 432 9.10 -20.52 27.20
N ASN A 433 8.59 -20.95 28.35
CA ASN A 433 8.48 -20.11 29.56
C ASN A 433 7.74 -18.78 29.31
N THR A 434 6.78 -18.78 28.38
CA THR A 434 5.88 -17.66 28.10
C THR A 434 4.55 -17.87 28.83
N PRO A 435 4.02 -16.87 29.56
CA PRO A 435 2.72 -16.97 30.22
C PRO A 435 1.61 -17.35 29.22
N ALA A 436 0.61 -18.11 29.67
CA ALA A 436 -0.46 -18.61 28.77
C ALA A 436 -1.13 -17.50 27.96
N TYR A 437 -1.44 -16.35 28.58
CA TYR A 437 -2.06 -15.19 27.93
C TYR A 437 -1.16 -14.47 26.90
N MET A 438 0.12 -14.83 26.78
CA MET A 438 1.08 -14.31 25.79
C MET A 438 1.48 -15.34 24.73
N LYS A 439 1.05 -16.61 24.85
CA LYS A 439 1.42 -17.65 23.87
C LYS A 439 0.76 -17.36 22.52
N GLY A 440 1.47 -17.61 21.42
CA GLY A 440 0.99 -17.39 20.07
C GLY A 440 1.23 -15.98 19.49
N PHE A 441 1.97 -15.11 20.19
CA PHE A 441 2.45 -13.86 19.60
C PHE A 441 3.37 -14.13 18.40
N LYS A 442 3.01 -13.63 17.22
CA LYS A 442 3.86 -13.67 16.02
C LYS A 442 4.23 -12.26 15.57
N LEU A 443 5.47 -12.10 15.12
CA LEU A 443 5.92 -10.85 14.51
C LEU A 443 6.72 -11.11 13.23
N TYR A 444 6.60 -10.16 12.31
CA TYR A 444 7.41 -10.04 11.10
C TYR A 444 8.39 -8.90 11.34
N ALA A 445 9.67 -9.24 11.38
CA ALA A 445 10.71 -8.27 11.69
C ALA A 445 10.63 -7.06 10.75
N ASN A 446 10.80 -5.87 11.32
CA ASN A 446 10.69 -4.56 10.69
C ASN A 446 9.32 -4.26 10.02
N THR A 447 8.31 -5.13 10.15
CA THR A 447 7.06 -5.01 9.38
C THR A 447 5.81 -4.89 10.25
N GLY A 448 5.71 -5.66 11.33
CA GLY A 448 4.56 -5.62 12.24
C GLY A 448 4.31 -6.92 13.02
N PHE A 449 3.15 -6.99 13.68
CA PHE A 449 2.72 -8.11 14.51
C PHE A 449 1.44 -8.75 14.00
N ASP A 450 1.38 -10.08 14.04
CA ASP A 450 0.16 -10.85 13.85
C ASP A 450 -0.24 -11.46 15.20
N LEU A 451 -1.31 -10.93 15.77
CA LEU A 451 -1.88 -11.39 17.04
C LEU A 451 -3.24 -12.07 16.83
N SER A 452 -3.47 -12.65 15.66
CA SER A 452 -4.72 -13.32 15.31
C SER A 452 -4.99 -14.63 16.06
N ASN A 453 -4.01 -15.14 16.81
CA ASN A 453 -4.15 -16.36 17.60
C ASN A 453 -3.30 -16.34 18.91
N VAL A 454 -3.54 -15.35 19.76
CA VAL A 454 -2.90 -15.23 21.08
C VAL A 454 -3.75 -15.95 22.12
N ASN A 455 -3.25 -17.05 22.69
CA ASN A 455 -3.98 -17.89 23.64
C ASN A 455 -5.39 -18.30 23.13
N GLY A 456 -5.51 -18.56 21.84
CA GLY A 456 -6.80 -18.88 21.19
C GLY A 456 -7.68 -17.67 20.87
N PHE A 457 -7.22 -16.44 21.13
CA PHE A 457 -7.95 -15.21 20.80
C PHE A 457 -7.37 -14.51 19.58
N ASN A 458 -8.25 -14.03 18.71
CA ASN A 458 -7.89 -13.12 17.64
C ASN A 458 -7.84 -11.68 18.17
N MET A 459 -6.66 -11.14 18.46
CA MET A 459 -6.49 -9.74 18.88
C MET A 459 -6.32 -8.78 17.69
N GLY A 460 -6.16 -9.31 16.47
CA GLY A 460 -5.96 -8.55 15.24
C GLY A 460 -4.51 -8.48 14.76
N ILE A 461 -4.30 -7.74 13.68
CA ILE A 461 -3.00 -7.56 13.01
C ILE A 461 -2.57 -6.10 13.15
N PHE A 462 -1.32 -5.88 13.55
CA PHE A 462 -0.77 -4.57 13.89
C PHE A 462 0.48 -4.27 13.07
N PRO A 463 0.34 -3.64 11.90
CA PRO A 463 1.49 -3.23 11.10
C PRO A 463 2.22 -2.03 11.71
N GLY A 464 3.46 -1.82 11.27
CA GLY A 464 4.23 -0.62 11.58
C GLY A 464 3.54 0.65 11.05
N THR A 465 3.38 1.65 11.93
CA THR A 465 2.75 2.94 11.65
C THR A 465 3.75 4.09 11.63
N GLY A 466 4.91 3.90 12.24
CA GLY A 466 5.76 5.01 12.65
C GLY A 466 5.08 5.93 13.68
N GLN A 467 5.74 7.03 14.03
CA GLN A 467 5.20 8.11 14.87
C GLN A 467 5.88 9.44 14.52
N LEU A 468 5.33 10.55 15.00
CA LEU A 468 5.94 11.88 14.99
C LEU A 468 6.07 12.34 16.45
N GLY A 469 7.27 12.38 17.01
CA GLY A 469 7.47 12.77 18.42
C GLY A 469 8.54 13.84 18.59
N LEU A 470 8.21 14.91 19.30
CA LEU A 470 9.12 16.02 19.61
C LEU A 470 10.25 15.58 20.54
N THR A 471 9.94 14.81 21.58
CA THR A 471 10.94 14.39 22.58
C THR A 471 11.82 13.23 22.11
N VAL A 472 11.28 12.31 21.31
CA VAL A 472 12.00 11.11 20.84
C VAL A 472 12.73 11.33 19.51
N HIS A 473 12.21 12.20 18.63
CA HIS A 473 12.74 12.41 17.28
C HIS A 473 12.73 13.87 16.81
N GLN A 474 12.69 14.85 17.74
CA GLN A 474 12.71 16.29 17.40
C GLN A 474 11.58 16.69 16.43
N GLY A 475 10.45 16.00 16.55
CA GLY A 475 9.22 16.22 15.78
C GLY A 475 9.29 15.61 14.38
N GLN A 476 10.31 14.80 14.10
CA GLN A 476 10.50 14.12 12.82
C GLN A 476 9.75 12.79 12.81
N TYR A 477 9.32 12.39 11.62
CA TYR A 477 8.74 11.06 11.43
C TYR A 477 9.83 10.01 11.68
N THR A 478 9.44 8.93 12.35
CA THR A 478 10.35 7.82 12.69
C THR A 478 10.58 6.88 11.52
N ASP A 479 11.24 5.75 11.76
CA ASP A 479 11.11 4.63 10.83
C ASP A 479 9.68 4.09 10.78
N GLN A 480 9.41 3.26 9.77
CA GLN A 480 8.08 2.73 9.47
C GLN A 480 7.79 1.39 10.19
N HIS A 481 8.67 0.94 11.09
CA HIS A 481 8.64 -0.43 11.60
C HIS A 481 7.80 -0.60 12.87
N HIS A 482 7.86 0.36 13.80
CA HIS A 482 7.09 0.27 15.05
C HIS A 482 5.63 0.67 14.87
N THR A 483 4.79 0.21 15.80
CA THR A 483 3.36 0.53 15.89
C THR A 483 3.12 1.46 17.07
N GLY A 484 2.55 2.63 16.83
CA GLY A 484 2.04 3.55 17.86
C GLY A 484 0.57 3.83 17.61
N LEU A 485 -0.31 3.40 18.52
CA LEU A 485 -1.76 3.65 18.41
C LEU A 485 -2.31 4.35 19.64
N TRP A 486 -3.05 5.44 19.43
CA TRP A 486 -3.68 6.16 20.51
C TRP A 486 -4.84 5.41 21.15
N THR A 487 -5.03 5.67 22.45
CA THR A 487 -6.34 5.53 23.11
C THR A 487 -6.96 6.90 23.35
N ALA A 488 -8.25 6.92 23.65
CA ALA A 488 -8.98 8.13 24.02
C ALA A 488 -8.62 8.66 25.42
N THR A 489 -7.75 8.00 26.19
CA THR A 489 -7.52 8.30 27.60
C THR A 489 -6.24 9.09 27.84
N MET A 490 -6.40 10.34 28.30
CA MET A 490 -5.31 11.08 28.95
C MET A 490 -5.07 10.55 30.36
N MET A 491 -3.80 10.30 30.69
CA MET A 491 -3.42 9.78 32.00
C MET A 491 -3.17 10.92 32.99
N LYS A 492 -3.53 10.69 34.26
CA LYS A 492 -3.51 11.69 35.32
C LYS A 492 -3.05 11.10 36.66
N HIS A 493 -2.24 11.85 37.41
CA HIS A 493 -1.93 11.54 38.82
C HIS A 493 -3.05 11.98 39.77
N PHE A 494 -3.07 11.40 40.97
CA PHE A 494 -4.05 11.72 42.01
C PHE A 494 -3.84 13.10 42.67
N ASP A 495 -2.72 13.75 42.39
CA ASP A 495 -2.30 15.03 42.96
C ASP A 495 -2.47 16.20 41.96
N SER A 496 -1.75 17.30 42.20
CA SER A 496 -1.75 18.50 41.36
C SER A 496 -0.72 18.48 40.22
N SER A 497 -0.15 17.32 39.87
CA SER A 497 0.78 17.21 38.75
C SER A 497 0.07 17.53 37.42
N PRO A 498 0.68 18.31 36.51
CA PRO A 498 0.12 18.60 35.19
C PRO A 498 -0.13 17.34 34.35
N ASN A 499 -1.22 17.31 33.59
CA ASN A 499 -1.53 16.20 32.69
C ASN A 499 -0.99 16.49 31.29
N VAL A 500 0.01 15.71 30.85
CA VAL A 500 0.81 16.02 29.66
C VAL A 500 0.83 14.91 28.61
N GLY A 501 0.18 13.78 28.88
CA GLY A 501 0.26 12.59 28.02
C GLY A 501 -1.00 11.75 28.02
N ALA A 502 -1.07 10.85 27.04
CA ALA A 502 -2.15 9.90 26.85
C ALA A 502 -1.63 8.47 26.79
N ARG A 503 -2.50 7.51 27.10
CA ARG A 503 -2.20 6.09 26.95
C ARG A 503 -2.25 5.69 25.48
N ALA A 504 -1.35 4.80 25.09
CA ALA A 504 -1.19 4.28 23.75
C ALA A 504 -0.78 2.81 23.79
N LEU A 505 -1.00 2.12 22.67
CA LEU A 505 -0.27 0.89 22.34
C LEU A 505 1.05 1.28 21.69
N PHE A 506 2.15 0.69 22.17
CA PHE A 506 3.44 0.79 21.51
C PHE A 506 4.02 -0.61 21.29
N MET A 507 4.40 -0.92 20.05
CA MET A 507 5.00 -2.20 19.68
C MET A 507 6.21 -1.99 18.78
N VAL A 508 7.26 -2.77 18.99
CA VAL A 508 8.52 -2.64 18.23
C VAL A 508 8.89 -4.01 17.68
N PRO A 509 8.95 -4.20 16.35
CA PRO A 509 9.46 -5.42 15.73
C PRO A 509 10.86 -5.21 15.12
N ASP A 510 11.73 -4.41 15.74
CA ASP A 510 12.97 -3.92 15.10
C ASP A 510 14.15 -4.89 15.28
N LYS A 511 14.53 -5.58 14.20
CA LYS A 511 15.67 -6.52 14.22
C LYS A 511 17.03 -5.85 14.21
N ASP A 512 17.10 -4.57 13.86
CA ASP A 512 18.36 -3.85 13.67
C ASP A 512 18.92 -3.29 15.01
N GLN A 513 18.18 -3.48 16.11
CA GLN A 513 18.64 -3.19 17.46
C GLN A 513 19.57 -4.28 18.03
N PRO A 514 20.56 -3.92 18.88
CA PRO A 514 21.52 -4.88 19.43
C PRO A 514 20.98 -5.76 20.56
N ASP A 515 19.74 -5.51 21.01
CA ASP A 515 19.07 -6.19 22.13
C ASP A 515 19.02 -7.72 21.93
N VAL A 516 19.13 -8.46 23.03
CA VAL A 516 18.94 -9.93 23.07
C VAL A 516 17.68 -10.21 23.87
N SER A 517 16.63 -10.64 23.19
CA SER A 517 15.31 -10.83 23.80
C SER A 517 15.21 -12.09 24.67
N ASP A 518 16.06 -13.09 24.42
CA ASP A 518 16.18 -14.29 25.25
C ASP A 518 17.65 -14.77 25.29
N PRO A 519 18.27 -14.89 26.48
CA PRO A 519 19.63 -15.39 26.63
C PRO A 519 19.88 -16.79 26.04
N ALA A 520 18.85 -17.63 25.88
CA ALA A 520 18.95 -18.93 25.23
C ALA A 520 19.20 -18.83 23.71
N PHE A 521 18.94 -17.66 23.11
CA PHE A 521 19.11 -17.38 21.68
C PHE A 521 20.04 -16.16 21.45
N PRO A 522 21.32 -16.23 21.84
CA PRO A 522 22.21 -15.05 21.84
C PRO A 522 22.51 -14.48 20.44
N SER A 523 22.31 -15.26 19.38
CA SER A 523 22.47 -14.84 17.97
C SER A 523 21.24 -14.12 17.42
N VAL A 524 20.10 -14.18 18.11
CA VAL A 524 18.85 -13.55 17.69
C VAL A 524 18.81 -12.16 18.31
N LYS A 525 19.09 -11.16 17.48
CA LYS A 525 19.13 -9.75 17.85
C LYS A 525 17.84 -9.04 17.45
N GLY A 526 17.51 -8.02 18.21
CA GLY A 526 16.41 -7.12 17.94
C GLY A 526 15.62 -6.77 19.19
N ARG A 527 14.90 -5.65 19.08
CA ARG A 527 14.00 -5.14 20.09
C ARG A 527 12.57 -5.52 19.72
N TYR A 528 12.01 -6.47 20.47
CA TYR A 528 10.68 -7.03 20.23
C TYR A 528 9.75 -6.71 21.40
N TRP A 529 9.09 -5.56 21.35
CA TRP A 529 8.29 -5.04 22.47
C TRP A 529 6.78 -5.03 22.18
N TYR A 530 5.99 -5.29 23.21
CA TYR A 530 4.53 -5.13 23.25
C TYR A 530 4.14 -4.40 24.55
N MET A 531 3.71 -3.15 24.43
CA MET A 531 3.39 -2.26 25.54
C MET A 531 1.98 -1.69 25.37
N PRO A 532 0.94 -2.37 25.88
CA PRO A 532 -0.46 -1.98 25.65
C PRO A 532 -0.92 -0.76 26.47
N LEU A 533 -0.08 -0.25 27.37
CA LEU A 533 -0.33 0.90 28.24
C LEU A 533 0.84 1.89 28.22
N ALA A 534 1.56 1.97 27.10
CA ALA A 534 2.60 2.97 26.90
C ALA A 534 2.04 4.39 27.05
N GLY A 535 2.89 5.33 27.44
CA GLY A 535 2.56 6.75 27.47
C GLY A 535 3.05 7.43 26.20
N GLY A 536 2.26 8.35 25.64
CA GLY A 536 2.65 9.22 24.55
C GLY A 536 2.37 10.68 24.88
N GLU A 537 3.23 11.57 24.40
CA GLU A 537 3.04 13.01 24.49
C GLU A 537 1.92 13.46 23.55
N THR A 538 1.00 14.32 24.02
CA THR A 538 -0.15 14.74 23.21
C THR A 538 0.27 15.56 21.98
N SER A 539 1.41 16.25 22.06
CA SER A 539 1.99 17.02 20.96
C SER A 539 2.62 16.16 19.86
N GLY A 540 2.87 14.87 20.12
CA GLY A 540 3.25 13.91 19.10
C GLY A 540 2.05 13.43 18.29
N ALA A 541 2.30 12.77 17.16
CA ALA A 541 1.26 12.13 16.35
C ALA A 541 1.52 10.62 16.22
N ASN A 542 0.49 9.83 16.50
CA ASN A 542 0.46 8.36 16.38
C ASN A 542 -0.75 7.94 15.55
N GLY A 543 -0.78 6.67 15.13
CA GLY A 543 -1.92 6.10 14.43
C GLY A 543 -3.16 5.97 15.32
N CYS A 544 -4.31 5.75 14.68
CA CYS A 544 -5.58 5.50 15.34
C CYS A 544 -6.21 4.21 14.80
N ARG A 545 -6.81 3.40 15.67
CA ARG A 545 -7.64 2.25 15.25
C ARG A 545 -8.98 2.34 15.96
N CYS A 546 -10.05 2.25 15.19
CA CYS A 546 -11.40 2.44 15.71
C CYS A 546 -12.02 1.11 16.16
N ILE A 547 -12.92 1.21 17.14
CA ILE A 547 -13.90 0.18 17.51
C ILE A 547 -15.29 0.65 17.13
N LYS A 548 -16.22 -0.29 16.94
CA LYS A 548 -17.63 0.03 16.75
C LYS A 548 -18.13 0.78 17.98
N ASP A 549 -18.75 1.93 17.75
CA ASP A 549 -19.26 2.75 18.83
C ASP A 549 -20.47 2.03 19.46
N PRO A 550 -20.44 1.70 20.76
CA PRO A 550 -21.55 1.00 21.40
C PRO A 550 -22.78 1.91 21.66
N LEU A 551 -22.73 3.20 21.34
CA LEU A 551 -23.77 4.17 21.74
C LEU A 551 -24.41 4.95 20.59
N TYR A 552 -23.84 4.98 19.38
CA TYR A 552 -24.35 5.83 18.29
C TYR A 552 -25.83 5.58 17.93
N ILE A 553 -26.28 4.32 17.93
CA ILE A 553 -27.70 3.97 17.75
C ILE A 553 -28.48 4.24 19.04
N VAL A 554 -27.99 3.73 20.17
CA VAL A 554 -28.71 3.74 21.46
C VAL A 554 -28.99 5.15 21.96
N ASN A 555 -28.07 6.08 21.73
CA ASN A 555 -28.17 7.48 22.13
C ASN A 555 -28.48 8.41 20.95
N ASN A 556 -28.98 7.87 19.84
CA ASN A 556 -29.54 8.60 18.69
C ASN A 556 -28.61 9.66 18.07
N TYR A 557 -27.36 9.30 17.80
CA TYR A 557 -26.41 10.12 17.03
C TYR A 557 -25.82 9.39 15.82
N ASP A 558 -26.64 8.57 15.16
CA ASP A 558 -26.29 7.90 13.92
C ASP A 558 -26.43 8.83 12.70
N PHE A 559 -25.35 9.00 11.95
CA PHE A 559 -25.27 9.82 10.73
C PHE A 559 -24.80 8.96 9.54
N PRO A 560 -25.68 8.11 8.97
CA PRO A 560 -25.36 7.32 7.80
C PRO A 560 -24.79 8.20 6.68
N THR A 561 -23.79 7.69 5.97
CA THR A 561 -23.23 8.39 4.82
C THR A 561 -24.24 8.41 3.69
N GLU A 562 -24.46 9.60 3.13
CA GLU A 562 -25.24 9.77 1.93
C GLU A 562 -24.32 9.62 0.72
N PHE A 563 -24.70 8.78 -0.23
CA PHE A 563 -23.90 8.49 -1.42
C PHE A 563 -24.43 9.21 -2.65
N ILE A 564 -23.53 9.47 -3.60
CA ILE A 564 -23.88 10.01 -4.91
C ILE A 564 -24.41 8.86 -5.76
N GLU A 565 -25.54 9.10 -6.44
CA GLU A 565 -26.12 8.14 -7.38
C GLU A 565 -25.07 7.70 -8.42
N PRO A 566 -25.01 6.41 -8.76
CA PRO A 566 -24.04 5.91 -9.72
C PRO A 566 -24.30 6.49 -11.11
N THR A 567 -23.24 6.88 -11.81
CA THR A 567 -23.24 7.15 -13.24
C THR A 567 -22.87 5.87 -14.01
N VAL A 568 -22.90 5.94 -15.33
CA VAL A 568 -22.60 4.80 -16.19
C VAL A 568 -21.09 4.50 -16.11
N GLU A 569 -20.73 3.43 -15.41
CA GLU A 569 -19.37 2.91 -15.32
C GLU A 569 -19.19 1.64 -16.16
N TYR A 570 -17.96 1.39 -16.61
CA TYR A 570 -17.61 0.15 -17.31
C TYR A 570 -16.29 -0.41 -16.77
N ARG A 571 -16.34 -1.31 -15.78
CA ARG A 571 -15.15 -1.87 -15.12
C ARG A 571 -14.78 -3.28 -15.59
N GLU A 572 -15.57 -3.88 -16.47
CA GLU A 572 -15.37 -5.26 -16.90
C GLU A 572 -14.04 -5.43 -17.64
N GLY A 573 -13.28 -6.46 -17.25
CA GLY A 573 -12.03 -6.82 -17.93
C GLY A 573 -10.85 -5.90 -17.64
N ILE A 574 -10.96 -4.94 -16.71
CA ILE A 574 -9.86 -4.03 -16.36
C ILE A 574 -8.57 -4.78 -15.93
N ASN A 575 -8.74 -5.96 -15.34
CA ASN A 575 -7.65 -6.84 -14.88
C ASN A 575 -7.22 -7.88 -15.93
N ASN A 576 -7.79 -7.88 -17.14
CA ASN A 576 -7.37 -8.79 -18.22
C ASN A 576 -5.88 -8.56 -18.57
N PRO A 577 -5.14 -9.59 -19.04
CA PRO A 577 -3.72 -9.44 -19.33
C PRO A 577 -3.46 -8.53 -20.54
N ASN A 578 -2.27 -7.92 -20.59
CA ASN A 578 -1.79 -7.19 -21.77
C ASN A 578 -1.05 -8.09 -22.77
N THR A 579 -0.50 -9.21 -22.28
CA THR A 579 0.15 -10.23 -23.12
C THR A 579 -0.65 -11.52 -23.11
N TYR A 580 -0.93 -12.04 -24.29
CA TYR A 580 -1.49 -13.38 -24.49
C TYR A 580 -0.38 -14.28 -24.98
N GLN A 581 -0.01 -15.24 -24.13
CA GLN A 581 1.02 -16.21 -24.46
C GLN A 581 0.41 -17.53 -24.89
N MET A 582 1.02 -18.13 -25.92
CA MET A 582 0.70 -19.47 -26.39
C MET A 582 1.98 -20.16 -26.87
N VAL A 583 1.92 -21.49 -26.97
CA VAL A 583 2.99 -22.30 -27.56
C VAL A 583 2.63 -22.61 -29.01
N LYS A 584 3.63 -22.57 -29.89
CA LYS A 584 3.51 -22.95 -31.29
C LYS A 584 2.81 -24.31 -31.44
N SER A 585 1.77 -24.34 -32.26
CA SER A 585 0.96 -25.54 -32.53
C SER A 585 1.18 -26.04 -33.96
N ALA A 586 1.06 -27.36 -34.17
CA ALA A 586 1.07 -27.97 -35.50
C ALA A 586 -0.20 -27.67 -36.31
N THR A 587 -1.24 -27.11 -35.68
CA THR A 587 -2.49 -26.70 -36.30
C THR A 587 -2.71 -25.20 -36.12
N ALA A 588 -3.48 -24.60 -37.03
CA ALA A 588 -3.90 -23.22 -36.88
C ALA A 588 -4.72 -23.08 -35.58
N THR A 589 -4.49 -22.01 -34.84
CA THR A 589 -5.14 -21.79 -33.55
C THR A 589 -5.76 -20.40 -33.53
N ASN A 590 -7.01 -20.31 -33.06
CA ASN A 590 -7.67 -19.03 -32.84
C ASN A 590 -7.45 -18.59 -31.39
N LEU A 591 -6.88 -17.40 -31.23
CA LEU A 591 -6.75 -16.72 -29.96
C LEU A 591 -7.84 -15.66 -29.84
N GLU A 592 -8.55 -15.66 -28.72
CA GLU A 592 -9.60 -14.69 -28.42
C GLU A 592 -9.11 -13.64 -27.42
N ILE A 593 -9.31 -12.37 -27.75
CA ILE A 593 -8.95 -11.23 -26.89
C ILE A 593 -10.20 -10.41 -26.59
N PRO A 594 -10.69 -10.38 -25.34
CA PRO A 594 -11.81 -9.53 -24.95
C PRO A 594 -11.46 -8.05 -25.11
N VAL A 595 -12.36 -7.27 -25.74
CA VAL A 595 -12.13 -5.84 -25.96
C VAL A 595 -12.41 -4.98 -24.72
N SER A 596 -13.10 -5.55 -23.72
CA SER A 596 -13.59 -4.86 -22.52
C SER A 596 -12.53 -4.01 -21.82
N LYS A 597 -11.28 -4.51 -21.73
CA LYS A 597 -10.17 -3.78 -21.11
C LYS A 597 -9.92 -2.41 -21.73
N ALA A 598 -10.08 -2.28 -23.05
CA ALA A 598 -9.87 -1.02 -23.77
C ALA A 598 -10.84 0.07 -23.30
N PHE A 599 -12.09 -0.30 -23.07
CA PHE A 599 -13.14 0.60 -22.61
C PHE A 599 -13.00 0.89 -21.12
N SER A 600 -12.74 -0.14 -20.32
CA SER A 600 -12.62 0.02 -18.88
C SER A 600 -11.39 0.84 -18.48
N VAL A 601 -10.23 0.63 -19.10
CA VAL A 601 -9.05 1.43 -18.74
C VAL A 601 -9.19 2.87 -19.23
N GLN A 602 -9.77 3.08 -20.42
CA GLN A 602 -9.96 4.44 -20.94
C GLN A 602 -10.91 5.27 -20.07
N SER A 603 -12.08 4.72 -19.75
CA SER A 603 -13.07 5.42 -18.91
C SER A 603 -12.60 5.57 -17.47
N GLU A 604 -12.06 4.50 -16.87
CA GLU A 604 -11.85 4.45 -15.41
C GLU A 604 -10.46 4.90 -14.94
N VAL A 605 -9.45 4.87 -15.81
CA VAL A 605 -8.04 5.16 -15.45
C VAL A 605 -7.48 6.34 -16.23
N LEU A 606 -7.86 6.50 -17.51
CA LEU A 606 -7.32 7.52 -18.41
C LEU A 606 -8.21 8.76 -18.53
N ASN A 607 -9.28 8.84 -17.73
CA ASN A 607 -10.21 9.97 -17.71
C ASN A 607 -10.84 10.26 -19.10
N ASN A 608 -11.16 9.21 -19.86
CA ASN A 608 -11.81 9.29 -21.17
C ASN A 608 -13.19 8.61 -21.14
N GLU A 609 -14.13 9.17 -20.38
CA GLU A 609 -15.49 8.63 -20.23
C GLU A 609 -16.28 8.64 -21.56
N GLU A 610 -15.95 9.54 -22.50
CA GLU A 610 -16.60 9.63 -23.82
C GLU A 610 -16.49 8.35 -24.64
N ILE A 611 -15.49 7.49 -24.38
CA ILE A 611 -15.32 6.18 -25.02
C ILE A 611 -16.55 5.28 -24.87
N LEU A 612 -17.39 5.53 -23.85
CA LEU A 612 -18.62 4.81 -23.56
C LEU A 612 -19.83 5.35 -24.35
N SER A 613 -19.64 6.29 -25.28
CA SER A 613 -20.67 6.73 -26.19
C SER A 613 -20.90 5.72 -27.32
N GLY A 614 -22.15 5.45 -27.70
CA GLY A 614 -22.49 4.46 -28.74
C GLY A 614 -21.77 4.63 -30.08
N THR A 615 -21.46 5.87 -30.47
CA THR A 615 -20.68 6.19 -31.69
C THR A 615 -19.23 5.75 -31.62
N ASN A 616 -18.69 5.51 -30.43
CA ASN A 616 -17.30 5.09 -30.20
C ASN A 616 -17.13 3.57 -30.19
N PHE A 617 -18.20 2.78 -30.29
CA PHE A 617 -18.10 1.32 -30.41
C PHE A 617 -19.06 0.69 -31.41
N ASN A 618 -19.68 1.49 -32.27
CA ASN A 618 -20.61 1.01 -33.31
C ASN A 618 -19.93 0.39 -34.53
N ASN A 619 -18.61 0.52 -34.69
CA ASN A 619 -17.87 -0.03 -35.83
C ASN A 619 -16.44 -0.43 -35.41
N LEU A 620 -16.32 -1.40 -34.51
CA LEU A 620 -15.01 -1.82 -34.00
C LEU A 620 -14.18 -2.49 -35.11
N LYS A 621 -12.90 -2.14 -35.16
CA LYS A 621 -11.90 -2.65 -36.10
C LYS A 621 -10.66 -3.09 -35.35
N ALA A 622 -10.05 -4.19 -35.77
CA ALA A 622 -8.79 -4.68 -35.22
C ALA A 622 -7.70 -4.68 -36.28
N ASN A 623 -6.46 -4.42 -35.88
CA ASN A 623 -5.31 -4.47 -36.77
C ASN A 623 -4.12 -5.20 -36.14
N VAL A 624 -3.31 -5.87 -36.96
CA VAL A 624 -1.92 -6.19 -36.58
C VAL A 624 -1.10 -4.92 -36.74
N LEU A 625 -0.72 -4.27 -35.65
CA LEU A 625 0.15 -3.10 -35.73
C LEU A 625 1.53 -3.47 -36.26
N TRP A 626 2.15 -4.50 -35.67
CA TRP A 626 3.42 -5.05 -36.13
C TRP A 626 3.60 -6.51 -35.73
N THR A 627 4.49 -7.22 -36.43
CA THR A 627 4.94 -8.58 -36.09
C THR A 627 6.44 -8.78 -36.35
N THR A 628 7.07 -9.70 -35.62
CA THR A 628 8.43 -10.20 -35.94
C THR A 628 8.44 -11.23 -37.06
N ASN A 629 7.29 -11.81 -37.42
CA ASN A 629 7.20 -12.90 -38.38
C ASN A 629 5.92 -12.75 -39.22
N THR A 630 6.06 -12.44 -40.51
CA THR A 630 4.93 -12.28 -41.44
C THR A 630 4.12 -13.56 -41.65
N GLY A 631 4.69 -14.72 -41.35
CA GLY A 631 3.97 -15.99 -41.37
C GLY A 631 3.08 -16.21 -40.14
N LEU A 632 3.24 -15.45 -39.06
CA LEU A 632 2.64 -15.75 -37.75
C LEU A 632 1.11 -15.62 -37.74
N ILE A 633 0.59 -14.49 -38.21
CA ILE A 633 -0.83 -14.15 -38.16
C ILE A 633 -1.35 -14.05 -39.59
N SER A 634 -2.31 -14.90 -39.94
CA SER A 634 -2.95 -14.85 -41.26
C SER A 634 -4.23 -14.03 -41.26
N LYS A 635 -4.93 -13.97 -40.13
CA LYS A 635 -6.25 -13.37 -40.03
C LYS A 635 -6.49 -12.72 -38.67
N VAL A 636 -7.09 -11.52 -38.69
CA VAL A 636 -7.59 -10.83 -37.51
C VAL A 636 -9.00 -10.34 -37.81
N VAL A 637 -9.99 -10.77 -37.03
CA VAL A 637 -11.39 -10.37 -37.20
C VAL A 637 -12.07 -10.08 -35.88
N ILE A 638 -13.14 -9.30 -35.94
CA ILE A 638 -14.14 -9.20 -34.87
C ILE A 638 -15.38 -9.91 -35.42
N PRO A 639 -15.64 -11.18 -35.05
CA PRO A 639 -16.61 -12.02 -35.75
C PRO A 639 -18.07 -11.65 -35.44
N ASN A 640 -18.33 -11.07 -34.27
CA ASN A 640 -19.63 -10.53 -33.91
C ASN A 640 -19.75 -9.12 -34.48
N ASN A 641 -20.96 -8.72 -34.89
CA ASN A 641 -21.22 -7.32 -35.23
C ASN A 641 -20.80 -6.41 -34.05
N SER A 642 -20.41 -5.18 -34.37
CA SER A 642 -20.03 -4.20 -33.34
C SER A 642 -21.11 -4.06 -32.26
N PRO A 643 -20.73 -3.81 -31.00
CA PRO A 643 -21.68 -3.64 -29.91
C PRO A 643 -22.73 -2.58 -30.24
N VAL A 644 -24.01 -2.86 -29.93
CA VAL A 644 -25.11 -1.89 -30.07
C VAL A 644 -25.44 -1.20 -28.74
N SER A 645 -24.95 -1.76 -27.63
CA SER A 645 -25.09 -1.22 -26.27
C SER A 645 -23.81 -1.43 -25.46
N LEU A 646 -23.71 -0.75 -24.31
CA LEU A 646 -22.57 -0.89 -23.39
C LEU A 646 -22.42 -2.30 -22.83
N SER A 647 -23.53 -2.98 -22.52
CA SER A 647 -23.51 -4.36 -22.03
C SER A 647 -22.95 -5.33 -23.06
N ASP A 648 -23.09 -5.03 -24.36
CA ASP A 648 -22.62 -5.92 -25.42
C ASP A 648 -21.10 -5.90 -25.59
N ILE A 649 -20.40 -4.89 -25.07
CA ILE A 649 -18.93 -4.79 -25.14
C ILE A 649 -18.26 -6.01 -24.50
N SER A 650 -18.84 -6.53 -23.42
CA SER A 650 -18.42 -7.75 -22.71
C SER A 650 -18.31 -8.99 -23.62
N ASN A 651 -19.20 -9.07 -24.62
CA ASN A 651 -19.34 -10.22 -25.51
C ASN A 651 -18.45 -10.12 -26.76
N VAL A 652 -17.79 -8.98 -26.97
CA VAL A 652 -16.98 -8.74 -28.15
C VAL A 652 -15.52 -9.14 -27.93
N LYS A 653 -15.01 -9.89 -28.89
CA LYS A 653 -13.66 -10.43 -28.88
C LYS A 653 -13.00 -10.19 -30.22
N ILE A 654 -11.71 -9.87 -30.19
CA ILE A 654 -10.85 -9.98 -31.36
C ILE A 654 -10.43 -11.44 -31.48
N VAL A 655 -10.63 -12.03 -32.66
CA VAL A 655 -10.15 -13.37 -32.99
C VAL A 655 -8.92 -13.25 -33.88
N VAL A 656 -7.80 -13.74 -33.38
CA VAL A 656 -6.51 -13.77 -34.06
C VAL A 656 -6.21 -15.20 -34.48
N THR A 657 -6.12 -15.47 -35.78
CA THR A 657 -5.71 -16.77 -36.31
C THR A 657 -4.19 -16.83 -36.42
N VAL A 658 -3.60 -17.66 -35.58
CA VAL A 658 -2.16 -17.98 -35.59
C VAL A 658 -1.94 -19.19 -36.48
N ASN A 659 -1.03 -19.04 -37.45
CA ASN A 659 -0.73 -20.08 -38.42
C ASN A 659 0.01 -21.28 -37.80
N PRO A 660 -0.16 -22.49 -38.36
CA PRO A 660 0.56 -23.68 -37.93
C PRO A 660 2.08 -23.48 -37.96
N ASN A 661 2.76 -24.04 -36.96
CA ASN A 661 4.21 -24.14 -36.86
C ASN A 661 4.96 -22.80 -36.84
N GLN A 662 4.27 -21.70 -36.52
CA GLN A 662 4.87 -20.37 -36.40
C GLN A 662 5.08 -19.98 -34.93
N SER A 663 6.17 -19.27 -34.68
CA SER A 663 6.47 -18.59 -33.42
C SER A 663 6.88 -17.15 -33.71
N GLY A 664 6.82 -16.30 -32.69
CA GLY A 664 7.14 -14.88 -32.82
C GLY A 664 6.28 -13.99 -31.94
N ASN A 665 6.39 -12.70 -32.19
CA ASN A 665 5.65 -11.68 -31.47
C ASN A 665 4.80 -10.87 -32.45
N ALA A 666 3.64 -10.41 -31.98
CA ALA A 666 2.85 -9.40 -32.68
C ALA A 666 2.17 -8.47 -31.68
N VAL A 667 1.80 -7.27 -32.13
CA VAL A 667 0.94 -6.36 -31.37
C VAL A 667 -0.35 -6.17 -32.14
N ILE A 668 -1.48 -6.41 -31.48
CA ILE A 668 -2.83 -6.22 -32.00
C ILE A 668 -3.41 -4.96 -31.40
N THR A 669 -4.03 -4.12 -32.23
CA THR A 669 -4.67 -2.86 -31.81
C THR A 669 -6.17 -2.90 -32.07
N LEU A 670 -6.94 -2.26 -31.18
CA LEU A 670 -8.37 -2.01 -31.35
C LEU A 670 -8.60 -0.55 -31.77
N HIS A 671 -9.55 -0.35 -32.67
CA HIS A 671 -9.96 0.93 -33.23
C HIS A 671 -11.50 0.96 -33.40
N ASN A 672 -12.05 2.12 -33.75
CA ASN A 672 -13.44 2.28 -34.16
C ASN A 672 -13.52 3.03 -35.50
N GLY A 673 -14.40 2.62 -36.41
CA GLY A 673 -14.56 3.15 -37.77
C GLY A 673 -13.53 2.62 -38.77
N SER A 674 -12.26 2.93 -38.54
CA SER A 674 -11.13 2.60 -39.42
C SER A 674 -9.91 2.18 -38.62
N ILE A 675 -9.08 1.28 -39.17
CA ILE A 675 -7.79 0.90 -38.57
C ILE A 675 -6.76 2.06 -38.55
N ALA A 676 -7.01 3.14 -39.30
CA ALA A 676 -6.20 4.36 -39.27
C ALA A 676 -6.60 5.34 -38.15
N ASN A 677 -7.76 5.15 -37.52
CA ASN A 677 -8.21 5.97 -36.40
C ASN A 677 -7.36 5.69 -35.15
N PRO A 678 -7.40 6.55 -34.12
CA PRO A 678 -6.60 6.35 -32.91
C PRO A 678 -6.82 4.98 -32.26
N VAL A 679 -5.73 4.37 -31.78
CA VAL A 679 -5.76 3.09 -31.05
C VAL A 679 -6.47 3.29 -29.71
N TYR A 680 -7.44 2.44 -29.42
CA TYR A 680 -8.13 2.37 -28.12
C TYR A 680 -7.33 1.60 -27.09
N TRP A 681 -6.74 0.48 -27.51
CA TRP A 681 -5.82 -0.32 -26.70
C TRP A 681 -5.03 -1.27 -27.60
N SER A 682 -3.96 -1.83 -27.05
CA SER A 682 -3.11 -2.81 -27.73
C SER A 682 -2.73 -3.96 -26.82
N TRP A 683 -2.59 -5.15 -27.42
CA TRP A 683 -2.20 -6.39 -26.76
C TRP A 683 -1.01 -7.03 -27.47
N HIS A 684 -0.11 -7.61 -26.68
CA HIS A 684 1.04 -8.36 -27.18
C HIS A 684 0.68 -9.84 -27.31
N ILE A 685 0.80 -10.38 -28.52
CA ILE A 685 0.67 -11.80 -28.81
C ILE A 685 2.07 -12.40 -28.79
N TRP A 686 2.27 -13.39 -27.93
CA TRP A 686 3.56 -14.01 -27.71
C TRP A 686 3.46 -15.51 -27.98
N VAL A 687 3.95 -15.95 -29.13
CA VAL A 687 3.93 -17.36 -29.52
C VAL A 687 5.34 -17.93 -29.34
N THR A 688 5.51 -18.80 -28.35
CA THR A 688 6.80 -19.40 -27.99
C THR A 688 7.01 -20.74 -28.70
N ASP A 689 8.28 -21.11 -28.89
CA ASP A 689 8.65 -22.42 -29.43
C ASP A 689 8.47 -23.54 -28.39
N THR A 690 8.61 -23.18 -27.11
CA THR A 690 8.48 -24.07 -25.95
C THR A 690 7.55 -23.47 -24.88
N GLU A 691 6.97 -24.32 -24.02
CA GLU A 691 6.21 -23.87 -22.85
C GLU A 691 7.07 -22.98 -21.94
N ILE A 692 6.45 -21.97 -21.32
CA ILE A 692 7.12 -21.17 -20.28
C ILE A 692 7.33 -22.05 -19.06
N ALA A 693 8.59 -22.36 -18.77
CA ALA A 693 8.96 -22.95 -17.50
C ALA A 693 9.22 -21.86 -16.45
N SER A 694 9.44 -22.30 -15.21
CA SER A 694 9.74 -21.40 -14.09
C SER A 694 10.96 -21.85 -13.28
N LYS A 695 11.53 -20.91 -12.54
CA LYS A 695 12.63 -21.14 -11.59
C LYS A 695 12.28 -20.55 -10.23
N LYS A 696 12.20 -21.41 -9.23
CA LYS A 696 11.95 -21.03 -7.83
C LYS A 696 13.26 -20.71 -7.14
N TYR A 697 13.29 -19.60 -6.42
CA TYR A 697 14.41 -19.16 -5.62
C TYR A 697 13.92 -18.60 -4.29
N THR A 698 14.58 -19.04 -3.22
CA THR A 698 14.42 -18.48 -1.88
C THR A 698 15.76 -17.89 -1.49
N THR A 699 15.78 -16.61 -1.09
CA THR A 699 17.02 -15.87 -0.88
C THR A 699 17.94 -16.49 0.17
N GLU A 700 17.36 -16.97 1.27
CA GLU A 700 18.04 -17.76 2.28
C GLU A 700 17.05 -18.53 3.17
N LEU A 701 17.53 -19.54 3.89
CA LEU A 701 16.74 -20.25 4.89
C LEU A 701 16.75 -19.44 6.21
N PRO A 702 15.58 -19.00 6.73
CA PRO A 702 15.53 -18.30 8.02
C PRO A 702 15.85 -19.22 9.19
N ASN A 703 16.06 -18.63 10.37
CA ASN A 703 16.25 -19.39 11.60
C ASN A 703 14.92 -20.08 11.99
N THR A 704 14.83 -21.39 11.73
CA THR A 704 13.59 -22.17 11.99
C THR A 704 13.33 -22.44 13.47
N THR A 705 14.33 -22.24 14.34
CA THR A 705 14.20 -22.47 15.79
C THR A 705 13.41 -21.37 16.52
N VAL A 706 13.24 -20.19 15.90
CA VAL A 706 12.56 -19.03 16.50
C VAL A 706 11.14 -18.85 15.97
N THR A 707 10.25 -19.74 16.39
CA THR A 707 8.88 -19.84 15.86
C THR A 707 7.99 -18.59 16.02
N ASN A 708 8.29 -17.67 16.95
CA ASN A 708 7.52 -16.44 17.13
C ASN A 708 7.99 -15.27 16.25
N TYR A 709 9.21 -15.36 15.71
CA TYR A 709 9.76 -14.37 14.79
C TYR A 709 9.72 -14.94 13.37
N ILE A 710 8.66 -14.64 12.65
CA ILE A 710 8.38 -15.25 11.34
C ILE A 710 9.49 -14.87 10.36
N ASN A 711 10.10 -15.90 9.76
CA ASN A 711 11.16 -15.79 8.76
C ASN A 711 12.37 -14.94 9.19
N TYR A 712 12.72 -14.96 10.48
CA TYR A 712 13.87 -14.20 11.00
C TYR A 712 15.20 -14.59 10.35
N THR A 713 15.92 -13.58 9.88
CA THR A 713 17.32 -13.65 9.45
C THR A 713 18.13 -12.57 10.18
N GLY A 714 19.44 -12.82 10.33
CA GLY A 714 20.34 -11.82 10.94
C GLY A 714 20.61 -10.61 10.05
N LYS A 715 20.34 -10.71 8.73
CA LYS A 715 20.49 -9.63 7.75
C LYS A 715 19.37 -9.72 6.71
N GLY A 716 18.87 -8.56 6.28
CA GLY A 716 17.87 -8.45 5.22
C GLY A 716 16.54 -9.15 5.50
N ASP A 717 15.81 -9.43 4.42
CA ASP A 717 14.52 -10.14 4.40
C ASP A 717 14.63 -11.47 3.62
N VAL A 718 13.71 -12.40 3.92
CA VAL A 718 13.53 -13.62 3.11
C VAL A 718 12.47 -13.39 2.06
N LEU A 719 12.82 -13.66 0.80
CA LEU A 719 11.91 -13.59 -0.35
C LEU A 719 11.80 -14.97 -0.98
N GLN A 720 10.59 -15.34 -1.42
CA GLN A 720 10.35 -16.53 -2.23
C GLN A 720 9.77 -16.12 -3.58
N THR A 721 10.53 -16.38 -4.64
CA THR A 721 10.19 -15.92 -5.98
C THR A 721 10.20 -17.07 -6.97
N GLU A 722 9.21 -17.09 -7.85
CA GLU A 722 9.15 -18.01 -8.99
C GLU A 722 9.26 -17.19 -10.29
N PHE A 723 10.45 -17.17 -10.88
CA PHE A 723 10.76 -16.43 -12.11
C PHE A 723 10.29 -17.19 -13.35
N MET A 724 9.83 -16.46 -14.37
CA MET A 724 9.82 -17.00 -15.73
C MET A 724 11.24 -17.42 -16.16
N ASP A 725 11.34 -18.47 -16.95
CA ASP A 725 12.61 -18.96 -17.51
C ASP A 725 13.20 -18.06 -18.61
N ARG A 726 12.45 -17.07 -19.10
CA ARG A 726 12.82 -16.20 -20.23
C ARG A 726 12.32 -14.77 -20.07
N ASN A 727 12.88 -13.86 -20.86
CA ASN A 727 12.42 -12.48 -20.94
C ASN A 727 11.10 -12.42 -21.72
N LEU A 728 10.25 -11.44 -21.39
CA LEU A 728 9.00 -11.21 -22.09
C LEU A 728 9.26 -10.97 -23.59
N GLY A 729 8.58 -11.75 -24.43
CA GLY A 729 8.75 -11.73 -25.88
C GLY A 729 9.86 -12.63 -26.45
N GLY A 730 10.63 -13.34 -25.63
CA GLY A 730 11.57 -14.36 -26.12
C GLY A 730 10.84 -15.61 -26.56
N THR A 731 11.00 -16.10 -27.80
CA THR A 731 10.29 -17.32 -28.24
C THR A 731 10.91 -18.58 -27.63
N GLU A 732 12.17 -18.51 -27.18
CA GLU A 732 12.87 -19.57 -26.47
C GLU A 732 13.44 -19.12 -25.12
N ALA A 733 13.71 -20.08 -24.23
CA ALA A 733 14.52 -19.84 -23.05
C ALA A 733 16.01 -19.78 -23.40
N PHE A 734 16.78 -18.98 -22.67
CA PHE A 734 18.23 -18.92 -22.89
C PHE A 734 18.85 -20.31 -22.57
N PRO A 735 19.50 -20.95 -23.54
CA PRO A 735 19.84 -22.36 -23.43
C PRO A 735 20.98 -22.60 -22.44
N MET A 736 21.09 -23.85 -21.98
CA MET A 736 22.38 -24.34 -21.51
C MET A 736 23.31 -24.44 -22.71
N VAL A 737 24.55 -23.94 -22.57
CA VAL A 737 25.54 -23.92 -23.64
C VAL A 737 26.70 -24.84 -23.25
N ALA A 738 26.98 -25.84 -24.07
CA ALA A 738 27.98 -26.86 -23.78
C ALA A 738 29.40 -26.26 -23.72
N ASN A 739 29.74 -25.40 -24.68
CA ASN A 739 30.97 -24.61 -24.69
C ASN A 739 30.64 -23.10 -24.67
N PRO A 740 30.64 -22.43 -23.49
CA PRO A 740 30.32 -21.01 -23.36
C PRO A 740 31.24 -20.06 -24.15
N LEU A 741 32.35 -20.55 -24.71
CA LEU A 741 33.31 -19.80 -25.52
C LEU A 741 33.02 -19.87 -27.02
N ALA A 742 32.34 -20.92 -27.46
CA ALA A 742 32.06 -21.19 -28.86
C ALA A 742 30.72 -21.94 -28.97
N PRO A 743 29.58 -21.23 -28.85
CA PRO A 743 28.27 -21.87 -29.00
C PRO A 743 28.09 -22.43 -30.41
N THR A 744 27.44 -23.58 -30.50
CA THR A 744 27.08 -24.24 -31.76
C THR A 744 26.02 -23.42 -32.52
N THR A 745 25.83 -23.73 -33.81
CA THR A 745 24.79 -23.07 -34.63
C THR A 745 23.39 -23.18 -34.02
N ASP A 746 23.04 -24.35 -33.48
CA ASP A 746 21.73 -24.58 -32.85
C ASP A 746 21.57 -23.81 -31.53
N GLU A 747 22.64 -23.74 -30.72
CA GLU A 747 22.65 -22.94 -29.50
C GLU A 747 22.54 -21.44 -29.83
N LEU A 748 23.22 -20.96 -30.89
CA LEU A 748 23.12 -19.56 -31.34
C LEU A 748 21.71 -19.20 -31.78
N LEU A 749 20.99 -20.08 -32.47
CA LEU A 749 19.58 -19.86 -32.83
C LEU A 749 18.71 -19.67 -31.57
N LYS A 750 18.87 -20.52 -30.56
CA LYS A 750 18.16 -20.39 -29.28
C LYS A 750 18.55 -19.12 -28.52
N ILE A 751 19.83 -18.73 -28.54
CA ILE A 751 20.33 -17.49 -27.93
C ILE A 751 19.67 -16.26 -28.57
N ARG A 752 19.58 -16.22 -29.91
CA ARG A 752 18.89 -15.14 -30.64
C ARG A 752 17.41 -15.07 -30.26
N ASN A 753 16.74 -16.21 -30.20
CA ASN A 753 15.32 -16.32 -29.85
C ASN A 753 15.01 -16.00 -28.38
N ALA A 754 16.02 -15.99 -27.49
CA ALA A 754 15.84 -15.72 -26.07
C ALA A 754 15.80 -14.23 -25.70
N VAL A 755 16.28 -13.33 -26.56
CA VAL A 755 16.52 -11.89 -26.28
C VAL A 755 15.29 -11.17 -25.70
N GLY A 756 14.11 -11.44 -26.26
CA GLY A 756 12.86 -10.79 -25.87
C GLY A 756 12.71 -9.34 -26.35
N LEU A 757 11.70 -8.65 -25.82
CA LEU A 757 11.33 -7.28 -26.18
C LEU A 757 11.65 -6.29 -25.06
N GLN A 758 11.83 -5.02 -25.40
CA GLN A 758 12.12 -3.95 -24.46
C GLN A 758 10.85 -3.20 -24.07
N TYR A 759 10.83 -2.65 -22.86
CA TYR A 759 9.75 -1.86 -22.30
C TYR A 759 10.34 -0.63 -21.62
N GLN A 760 9.65 0.51 -21.72
CA GLN A 760 9.93 1.66 -20.88
C GLN A 760 9.26 1.46 -19.52
N TRP A 761 9.88 1.95 -18.44
CA TRP A 761 9.37 1.71 -17.10
C TRP A 761 7.94 2.23 -16.96
N GLY A 762 7.03 1.37 -16.50
CA GLY A 762 5.61 1.70 -16.34
C GLY A 762 4.77 1.66 -17.63
N ARG A 763 5.29 1.20 -18.77
CA ARG A 763 4.50 0.94 -20.01
C ARG A 763 4.15 -0.54 -20.17
N LYS A 764 3.04 -0.80 -20.85
CA LYS A 764 2.62 -2.16 -21.24
C LYS A 764 3.13 -2.61 -22.61
N ASP A 765 3.44 -1.66 -23.48
CA ASP A 765 3.64 -1.92 -24.91
C ASP A 765 5.09 -2.29 -25.23
N PRO A 766 5.32 -3.41 -25.94
CA PRO A 766 6.67 -3.84 -26.29
C PRO A 766 7.29 -2.99 -27.40
N LEU A 767 8.59 -2.74 -27.26
CA LEU A 767 9.47 -2.12 -28.25
C LEU A 767 10.46 -3.17 -28.77
N PRO A 768 10.54 -3.42 -30.10
CA PRO A 768 11.56 -4.29 -30.67
C PRO A 768 12.97 -3.68 -30.50
N SER A 769 13.96 -4.52 -30.17
CA SER A 769 15.37 -4.08 -30.10
C SER A 769 16.00 -3.94 -31.49
N PHE A 770 15.45 -4.63 -32.50
CA PHE A 770 15.99 -4.75 -33.87
C PHE A 770 17.38 -5.39 -33.96
N GLN A 771 17.90 -5.91 -32.83
CA GLN A 771 19.21 -6.55 -32.74
C GLN A 771 19.17 -7.72 -31.76
N TYR A 772 19.81 -8.83 -32.14
CA TYR A 772 20.01 -10.01 -31.30
C TYR A 772 21.26 -9.90 -30.41
N ALA A 773 21.37 -10.80 -29.43
CA ALA A 773 22.47 -10.83 -28.47
C ALA A 773 23.87 -11.05 -29.08
N ASP A 774 23.95 -11.57 -30.30
CA ASP A 774 25.19 -11.78 -31.04
C ASP A 774 25.57 -10.58 -31.93
N GLY A 775 24.77 -9.50 -31.91
CA GLY A 775 24.97 -8.28 -32.69
C GLY A 775 24.30 -8.29 -34.08
N THR A 776 23.71 -9.41 -34.50
CA THR A 776 22.98 -9.47 -35.78
C THR A 776 21.66 -8.70 -35.71
N SER A 777 21.31 -7.98 -36.78
CA SER A 777 20.08 -7.19 -36.83
C SER A 777 18.91 -8.00 -37.38
N TYR A 778 17.69 -7.66 -36.95
CA TYR A 778 16.45 -8.20 -37.50
C TYR A 778 15.46 -7.09 -37.79
N THR A 779 14.53 -7.32 -38.71
CA THR A 779 13.46 -6.40 -39.07
C THR A 779 12.16 -6.81 -38.39
N VAL A 780 11.24 -5.86 -38.22
CA VAL A 780 9.84 -6.15 -37.91
C VAL A 780 8.97 -5.70 -39.08
N PHE A 781 7.71 -6.09 -39.08
CA PHE A 781 6.80 -5.86 -40.19
C PHE A 781 5.54 -5.18 -39.68
N LEU A 782 5.15 -4.05 -40.28
CA LEU A 782 3.90 -3.35 -40.00
C LEU A 782 2.76 -4.08 -40.70
N GLY A 783 1.69 -4.34 -39.98
CA GLY A 783 0.52 -5.02 -40.53
C GLY A 783 -0.57 -4.05 -40.98
N ASN A 784 -1.31 -4.46 -42.01
CA ASN A 784 -2.51 -3.79 -42.47
C ASN A 784 -3.60 -4.86 -42.68
N THR A 785 -4.64 -4.80 -41.85
CA THR A 785 -5.74 -5.77 -41.86
C THR A 785 -6.84 -5.28 -42.78
N ALA A 786 -7.22 -6.08 -43.78
CA ALA A 786 -8.32 -5.80 -44.68
C ALA A 786 -9.69 -6.10 -44.02
N ASP A 787 -10.79 -5.69 -44.66
CA ASP A 787 -12.14 -5.91 -44.12
C ASP A 787 -12.54 -7.38 -43.97
N ASP A 788 -11.97 -8.28 -44.79
CA ASP A 788 -12.15 -9.73 -44.67
C ASP A 788 -11.30 -10.37 -43.56
N GLY A 789 -10.47 -9.57 -42.89
CA GLY A 789 -9.55 -9.91 -41.84
C GLY A 789 -8.17 -10.39 -42.31
N SER A 790 -7.93 -10.51 -43.61
CA SER A 790 -6.61 -10.87 -44.13
C SER A 790 -5.58 -9.79 -43.81
N VAL A 791 -4.33 -10.18 -43.53
CA VAL A 791 -3.27 -9.25 -43.12
C VAL A 791 -2.18 -9.17 -44.18
N SER A 792 -1.89 -7.96 -44.64
CA SER A 792 -0.71 -7.66 -45.46
C SER A 792 0.37 -6.98 -44.62
N TYR A 793 1.63 -7.15 -45.03
CA TYR A 793 2.78 -6.69 -44.26
C TYR A 793 3.71 -5.82 -45.08
N THR A 794 4.25 -4.77 -44.43
CA THR A 794 5.33 -3.94 -44.97
C THR A 794 6.52 -3.95 -44.02
N THR A 795 7.73 -3.91 -44.55
CA THR A 795 8.95 -4.00 -43.73
C THR A 795 9.23 -2.69 -43.01
N LEU A 796 9.43 -2.76 -41.69
CA LEU A 796 10.02 -1.70 -40.88
C LEU A 796 11.49 -2.05 -40.60
N THR A 797 12.40 -1.29 -41.21
CA THR A 797 13.84 -1.52 -41.06
C THR A 797 14.36 -0.91 -39.75
N PRO A 798 15.47 -1.45 -39.20
CA PRO A 798 16.15 -0.83 -38.06
C PRO A 798 16.51 0.64 -38.31
N ALA A 799 16.91 1.01 -39.54
CA ALA A 799 17.26 2.38 -39.89
C ALA A 799 16.06 3.33 -39.84
N ALA A 800 14.89 2.88 -40.30
CA ALA A 800 13.66 3.68 -40.25
C ALA A 800 13.16 3.89 -38.82
N TYR A 801 13.19 2.85 -37.98
CA TYR A 801 12.78 2.97 -36.57
C TYR A 801 13.73 3.83 -35.74
N ASN A 802 15.04 3.68 -35.96
CA ASN A 802 16.07 4.41 -35.22
C ASN A 802 16.38 5.81 -35.79
N ASN A 803 15.54 6.34 -36.68
CA ASN A 803 15.69 7.71 -37.17
C ASN A 803 15.17 8.72 -36.12
N LEU A 804 16.06 9.55 -35.58
CA LEU A 804 15.72 10.59 -34.58
C LEU A 804 14.77 11.67 -35.11
N GLN A 805 14.71 11.86 -36.43
CA GLN A 805 13.75 12.77 -37.09
C GLN A 805 12.53 12.02 -37.66
N GLY A 806 12.43 10.71 -37.40
CA GLY A 806 11.34 9.87 -37.87
C GLY A 806 10.12 9.87 -36.93
N ASN A 807 9.23 8.89 -37.16
CA ASN A 807 7.93 8.83 -36.48
C ASN A 807 7.93 7.95 -35.20
N TYR A 808 9.05 7.31 -34.86
CA TYR A 808 9.10 6.30 -33.80
C TYR A 808 9.87 6.73 -32.56
N ILE A 809 10.68 7.78 -32.62
CA ILE A 809 11.38 8.34 -31.45
C ILE A 809 10.86 9.76 -31.26
N ILE A 810 9.91 9.93 -30.34
CA ILE A 810 9.17 11.20 -30.20
C ILE A 810 9.53 11.88 -28.87
N PRO A 811 10.03 13.14 -28.89
CA PRO A 811 10.36 13.88 -27.67
C PRO A 811 9.15 14.38 -26.87
N PHE A 812 9.34 14.56 -25.55
CA PHE A 812 8.32 15.00 -24.59
C PHE A 812 7.52 16.22 -25.02
N ASN A 813 8.18 17.31 -25.41
CA ASN A 813 7.52 18.54 -25.83
C ASN A 813 6.71 18.36 -27.11
N THR A 814 7.02 17.36 -27.94
CA THR A 814 6.26 17.07 -29.16
C THR A 814 4.96 16.36 -28.80
N TYR A 815 4.99 15.29 -28.02
CA TYR A 815 3.76 14.55 -27.69
C TYR A 815 2.89 15.23 -26.63
N THR A 816 3.42 16.18 -25.85
CA THR A 816 2.63 16.92 -24.83
C THR A 816 1.97 18.20 -25.35
N ASN A 817 2.33 18.66 -26.56
CA ASN A 817 1.79 19.91 -27.11
C ASN A 817 0.28 19.85 -27.43
N ALA A 818 -0.27 21.01 -27.79
CA ALA A 818 -1.69 21.19 -28.10
C ALA A 818 -2.22 20.31 -29.25
N ALA A 819 -1.35 19.90 -30.19
CA ALA A 819 -1.75 19.05 -31.32
C ALA A 819 -1.79 17.55 -30.97
N ASN A 820 -1.22 17.15 -29.84
CA ASN A 820 -1.10 15.75 -29.40
C ASN A 820 -1.86 15.53 -28.09
N ALA A 821 -1.16 15.31 -26.97
CA ALA A 821 -1.80 15.04 -25.68
C ALA A 821 -2.48 16.28 -25.07
N ASN A 822 -2.23 17.48 -25.60
CA ASN A 822 -2.81 18.74 -25.14
C ASN A 822 -2.67 18.96 -23.63
N VAL A 823 -1.44 18.82 -23.13
CA VAL A 823 -1.12 19.05 -21.72
C VAL A 823 -1.04 20.57 -21.48
N LEU A 824 -1.86 21.07 -20.55
CA LEU A 824 -1.97 22.48 -20.21
C LEU A 824 -1.24 22.79 -18.90
N SER A 825 -0.82 24.05 -18.72
CA SER A 825 -0.23 24.50 -17.46
C SER A 825 -1.23 24.52 -16.29
N THR A 826 -2.52 24.60 -16.58
CA THR A 826 -3.62 24.56 -15.60
C THR A 826 -4.07 23.14 -15.25
N ASP A 827 -3.55 22.12 -15.96
CA ASP A 827 -3.90 20.72 -15.68
C ASP A 827 -3.37 20.30 -14.30
N LYS A 828 -4.20 19.61 -13.53
CA LYS A 828 -3.77 19.00 -12.27
C LYS A 828 -2.80 17.85 -12.56
N ILE A 829 -2.12 17.36 -11.53
CA ILE A 829 -1.19 16.22 -11.66
C ILE A 829 -1.87 15.02 -12.34
N ALA A 830 -3.09 14.69 -11.91
CA ALA A 830 -3.86 13.57 -12.47
C ALA A 830 -4.21 13.76 -13.96
N ASP A 831 -4.56 14.98 -14.37
CA ASP A 831 -4.94 15.29 -15.75
C ASP A 831 -3.73 15.13 -16.68
N ARG A 832 -2.55 15.65 -16.26
CA ARG A 832 -1.29 15.51 -17.00
C ARG A 832 -0.89 14.05 -17.18
N ILE A 833 -0.96 13.25 -16.10
CA ILE A 833 -0.66 11.82 -16.14
C ILE A 833 -1.60 11.11 -17.13
N SER A 834 -2.91 11.36 -17.02
CA SER A 834 -3.93 10.68 -17.85
C SER A 834 -3.75 11.01 -19.33
N LYS A 835 -3.51 12.28 -19.67
CA LYS A 835 -3.27 12.73 -21.05
C LYS A 835 -2.04 12.08 -21.69
N VAL A 836 -0.91 12.02 -20.96
CA VAL A 836 0.32 11.40 -21.48
C VAL A 836 0.21 9.88 -21.57
N LEU A 837 -0.45 9.22 -20.61
CA LEU A 837 -0.74 7.79 -20.70
C LEU A 837 -1.67 7.47 -21.88
N LEU A 838 -2.69 8.31 -22.14
CA LEU A 838 -3.57 8.15 -23.29
C LEU A 838 -2.81 8.29 -24.61
N PHE A 839 -1.86 9.24 -24.70
CA PHE A 839 -0.96 9.30 -25.87
C PHE A 839 -0.13 8.02 -26.01
N SER A 840 0.41 7.49 -24.92
CA SER A 840 1.18 6.23 -24.91
C SER A 840 0.37 5.05 -25.44
N VAL A 841 -0.89 4.94 -25.01
CA VAL A 841 -1.85 3.90 -25.45
C VAL A 841 -2.20 4.04 -26.92
N ARG A 842 -2.33 5.28 -27.41
CA ARG A 842 -2.60 5.57 -28.82
C ARG A 842 -1.40 5.31 -29.73
N ASN A 843 -0.19 5.25 -29.16
CA ASN A 843 1.08 5.16 -29.90
C ASN A 843 1.99 4.02 -29.34
N PRO A 844 1.54 2.76 -29.38
CA PRO A 844 2.22 1.66 -28.70
C PRO A 844 3.62 1.33 -29.23
N LEU A 845 3.92 1.59 -30.52
CA LEU A 845 5.25 1.36 -31.11
C LEU A 845 6.20 2.58 -30.97
N VAL A 846 5.73 3.71 -30.46
CA VAL A 846 6.57 4.91 -30.28
C VAL A 846 7.45 4.75 -29.05
N TYR A 847 8.75 5.00 -29.20
CA TYR A 847 9.70 5.22 -28.12
C TYR A 847 9.61 6.68 -27.65
N MET A 848 9.02 6.90 -26.48
CA MET A 848 8.76 8.23 -25.92
C MET A 848 9.97 8.71 -25.14
N VAL A 849 10.66 9.75 -25.62
CA VAL A 849 11.94 10.21 -25.04
C VAL A 849 11.81 11.60 -24.40
N PRO A 850 12.66 11.96 -23.44
CA PRO A 850 12.66 13.31 -22.90
C PRO A 850 13.13 14.34 -23.94
N SER A 851 12.54 15.53 -23.92
CA SER A 851 13.09 16.68 -24.65
C SER A 851 14.29 17.30 -23.96
N THR A 852 14.42 17.09 -22.65
CA THR A 852 15.52 17.57 -21.82
C THR A 852 15.73 16.61 -20.67
N LEU A 853 16.98 16.23 -20.40
CA LEU A 853 17.32 15.41 -19.25
C LEU A 853 17.18 16.19 -17.95
N ALA A 854 16.86 15.50 -16.86
CA ALA A 854 16.87 16.08 -15.52
C ALA A 854 18.24 16.72 -15.23
N PRO A 855 18.29 17.93 -14.63
CA PRO A 855 19.54 18.60 -14.32
C PRO A 855 20.45 17.74 -13.43
N TYR A 856 21.72 17.62 -13.81
CA TYR A 856 22.72 16.92 -13.01
C TYR A 856 23.04 17.69 -11.73
N ASN A 857 22.98 17.02 -10.58
CA ASN A 857 23.36 17.60 -9.30
C ASN A 857 24.86 17.44 -9.06
N SER A 858 25.65 18.46 -9.43
CA SER A 858 27.12 18.42 -9.31
C SER A 858 27.62 18.40 -7.87
N SER A 859 26.85 18.92 -6.92
CA SER A 859 27.20 18.93 -5.50
C SER A 859 27.02 17.56 -4.87
N VAL A 860 25.91 16.87 -5.18
CA VAL A 860 25.60 15.53 -4.68
C VAL A 860 25.01 14.69 -5.82
N PRO A 861 25.85 13.98 -6.59
CA PRO A 861 25.41 13.26 -7.80
C PRO A 861 24.28 12.23 -7.56
N LEU A 862 24.26 11.60 -6.38
CA LEU A 862 23.21 10.66 -5.94
C LEU A 862 21.82 11.31 -5.79
N TYR A 863 21.73 12.64 -5.73
CA TYR A 863 20.48 13.39 -5.66
C TYR A 863 20.02 13.88 -7.05
N THR A 864 20.65 13.41 -8.13
CA THR A 864 20.17 13.66 -9.48
C THR A 864 18.88 12.87 -9.72
N ASN A 865 17.84 13.56 -10.20
CA ASN A 865 16.55 12.94 -10.48
C ASN A 865 16.61 12.05 -11.73
N GLY A 866 15.76 11.04 -11.77
CA GLY A 866 15.41 10.34 -12.99
C GLY A 866 14.58 11.24 -13.92
N THR A 867 14.74 11.04 -15.22
CA THR A 867 14.01 11.74 -16.28
C THR A 867 12.92 10.82 -16.81
N ASP A 868 11.66 11.13 -16.53
CA ASP A 868 10.54 10.29 -16.94
C ASP A 868 10.09 10.59 -18.38
N TRP A 869 9.48 9.61 -19.03
CA TRP A 869 8.71 9.82 -20.27
C TRP A 869 7.28 10.28 -19.95
N LEU A 870 6.79 10.02 -18.75
CA LEU A 870 5.43 10.38 -18.33
C LEU A 870 5.30 11.86 -17.96
N ALA A 871 6.33 12.43 -17.33
CA ALA A 871 6.30 13.79 -16.82
C ALA A 871 7.72 14.38 -16.75
N ASN A 872 7.79 15.71 -16.74
CA ASN A 872 9.01 16.47 -16.48
C ASN A 872 9.33 16.61 -14.96
N GLU A 873 8.64 15.83 -14.13
CA GLU A 873 8.79 15.77 -12.68
C GLU A 873 9.00 14.31 -12.25
N PRO A 874 9.87 14.04 -11.26
CA PRO A 874 10.14 12.67 -10.87
C PRO A 874 9.01 12.08 -10.01
N ASN A 875 8.99 10.74 -9.94
CA ASN A 875 8.26 9.97 -8.95
C ASN A 875 6.72 10.07 -9.01
N LEU A 876 6.16 10.47 -10.16
CA LEU A 876 4.73 10.43 -10.42
C LEU A 876 4.28 9.04 -10.92
N ALA A 877 3.07 8.63 -10.52
CA ALA A 877 2.49 7.33 -10.86
C ALA A 877 3.47 6.16 -10.63
N ALA A 878 4.01 6.07 -9.41
CA ALA A 878 5.00 5.05 -9.03
C ALA A 878 4.42 3.63 -8.98
N ASP A 879 3.10 3.50 -9.04
CA ASP A 879 2.33 2.26 -9.06
C ASP A 879 1.95 1.82 -10.50
N ARG A 880 2.56 2.40 -11.54
CA ARG A 880 2.29 2.05 -12.95
C ARG A 880 2.32 0.55 -13.24
N TRP A 881 3.11 -0.26 -12.54
CA TRP A 881 3.13 -1.73 -12.63
C TRP A 881 2.61 -2.47 -11.37
N GLY A 882 1.95 -1.75 -10.46
CA GLY A 882 1.33 -2.31 -9.27
C GLY A 882 2.27 -2.48 -8.08
N ARG A 883 3.18 -1.51 -7.84
CA ARG A 883 4.10 -1.50 -6.68
C ARG A 883 3.31 -1.74 -5.39
N ALA A 884 3.59 -2.86 -4.71
CA ALA A 884 2.91 -3.37 -3.52
C ALA A 884 1.40 -3.63 -3.65
N THR A 885 0.77 -3.27 -4.76
CA THR A 885 -0.66 -3.42 -5.02
C THR A 885 -0.93 -4.68 -5.85
N LYS A 886 -2.19 -4.88 -6.24
CA LYS A 886 -2.56 -5.84 -7.29
C LYS A 886 -1.88 -5.46 -8.60
N LYS A 887 -1.70 -6.44 -9.48
CA LYS A 887 -1.20 -6.21 -10.84
C LYS A 887 -1.96 -5.06 -11.52
N SER A 888 -1.24 -4.04 -11.99
CA SER A 888 -1.88 -2.87 -12.60
C SER A 888 -2.38 -3.16 -14.03
N PRO A 889 -3.27 -2.31 -14.58
CA PRO A 889 -3.68 -2.40 -15.98
C PRO A 889 -2.54 -2.20 -16.99
N PHE A 890 -1.39 -1.62 -16.60
CA PHE A 890 -0.23 -1.38 -17.48
C PHE A 890 0.92 -2.38 -17.27
N ASP A 891 0.80 -3.34 -16.35
CA ASP A 891 1.78 -4.42 -16.23
C ASP A 891 1.79 -5.27 -17.53
N PRO A 892 2.94 -5.42 -18.21
CA PRO A 892 3.00 -6.10 -19.50
C PRO A 892 2.94 -7.63 -19.40
N CYS A 893 3.01 -8.22 -18.20
CA CYS A 893 3.09 -9.67 -18.06
C CYS A 893 1.79 -10.38 -18.52
N PRO A 894 1.86 -11.67 -18.91
CA PRO A 894 0.68 -12.46 -19.21
C PRO A 894 -0.14 -12.82 -17.96
N ALA A 895 -1.28 -13.47 -18.14
CA ALA A 895 -2.14 -13.91 -17.03
C ALA A 895 -1.39 -14.83 -16.05
N GLY A 896 -1.58 -14.61 -14.74
CA GLY A 896 -0.91 -15.37 -13.67
C GLY A 896 0.55 -14.96 -13.41
N TRP A 897 1.03 -13.90 -14.05
CA TRP A 897 2.38 -13.37 -13.91
C TRP A 897 2.36 -11.85 -13.75
N ARG A 898 3.34 -11.27 -13.04
CA ARG A 898 3.50 -9.82 -12.83
C ARG A 898 4.96 -9.40 -12.85
N ILE A 899 5.21 -8.10 -12.97
CA ILE A 899 6.55 -7.53 -12.77
C ILE A 899 6.98 -7.77 -11.31
N PRO A 900 8.25 -8.17 -11.06
CA PRO A 900 8.76 -8.40 -9.71
C PRO A 900 8.67 -7.14 -8.83
N ASP A 901 8.22 -7.34 -7.59
CA ASP A 901 8.18 -6.31 -6.55
C ASP A 901 9.34 -6.47 -5.54
N LEU A 902 9.59 -5.44 -4.73
CA LEU A 902 10.68 -5.35 -3.75
C LEU A 902 10.13 -5.15 -2.33
N THR A 903 10.87 -5.57 -1.29
CA THR A 903 10.53 -5.26 0.13
C THR A 903 11.13 -3.95 0.62
N GLY A 904 12.06 -3.36 -0.14
CA GLY A 904 12.62 -2.05 0.16
C GLY A 904 13.14 -1.35 -1.10
N VAL A 905 13.10 -0.01 -1.08
CA VAL A 905 13.49 0.87 -2.20
C VAL A 905 14.54 1.91 -1.82
N SER A 906 15.26 1.68 -0.72
CA SER A 906 16.32 2.56 -0.22
C SER A 906 17.59 1.78 0.04
N ILE A 907 18.74 2.39 -0.26
CA ILE A 907 20.05 1.87 0.09
C ILE A 907 20.48 2.52 1.39
N THR A 908 20.41 1.75 2.48
CA THR A 908 20.85 2.16 3.81
C THR A 908 21.97 1.23 4.25
N ALA A 909 23.10 1.81 4.64
CA ALA A 909 24.28 1.05 5.02
C ALA A 909 23.94 0.02 6.12
N TYR A 910 24.35 -1.24 5.88
CA TYR A 910 24.09 -2.40 6.76
C TYR A 910 22.63 -2.89 6.78
N GLN A 911 21.75 -2.28 6.01
CA GLN A 911 20.33 -2.64 5.89
C GLN A 911 19.93 -2.95 4.43
N ASP A 912 20.87 -2.91 3.50
CA ASP A 912 20.70 -3.15 2.06
C ASP A 912 20.94 -4.63 1.66
N PHE A 913 20.31 -5.54 2.40
CA PHE A 913 20.34 -6.99 2.17
C PHE A 913 18.92 -7.51 1.98
N GLY A 914 18.71 -8.55 1.17
CA GLY A 914 17.42 -9.25 1.12
C GLY A 914 16.23 -8.49 0.52
N ILE A 915 16.41 -7.23 0.08
CA ILE A 915 15.28 -6.39 -0.37
C ILE A 915 14.83 -6.61 -1.83
N THR A 916 15.50 -7.52 -2.56
CA THR A 916 15.27 -7.79 -3.98
C THR A 916 15.19 -9.28 -4.28
N PRO A 917 14.31 -9.73 -5.19
CA PRO A 917 14.20 -11.13 -5.61
C PRO A 917 15.52 -11.76 -6.10
N TRP A 918 16.46 -10.95 -6.57
CA TRP A 918 17.78 -11.39 -7.05
C TRP A 918 18.88 -11.29 -5.98
N TYR A 919 18.53 -11.07 -4.71
CA TYR A 919 19.52 -11.02 -3.65
C TYR A 919 20.16 -12.39 -3.45
N LYS A 920 21.50 -12.40 -3.33
CA LYS A 920 22.25 -13.57 -2.88
C LYS A 920 22.73 -13.34 -1.45
N LYS A 921 22.52 -14.33 -0.59
CA LYS A 921 22.91 -14.28 0.82
C LYS A 921 24.30 -13.66 1.03
N ASP A 922 24.37 -12.72 1.98
CA ASP A 922 25.55 -11.98 2.42
C ASP A 922 26.18 -11.01 1.39
N LYS A 923 25.50 -10.71 0.26
CA LYS A 923 25.94 -9.71 -0.72
C LYS A 923 25.10 -8.43 -0.63
N ASN A 924 25.75 -7.27 -0.49
CA ASN A 924 25.04 -5.98 -0.54
C ASN A 924 24.35 -5.82 -1.90
N VAL A 925 23.06 -5.49 -1.91
CA VAL A 925 22.27 -5.56 -3.15
C VAL A 925 22.69 -4.54 -4.21
N ALA A 926 23.20 -3.38 -3.78
CA ALA A 926 23.64 -2.28 -4.64
C ALA A 926 25.13 -2.34 -5.04
N THR A 927 25.85 -3.39 -4.62
CA THR A 927 27.25 -3.58 -4.99
C THR A 927 27.39 -4.46 -6.22
N SER A 928 28.34 -4.10 -7.09
CA SER A 928 28.68 -4.88 -8.28
C SER A 928 29.63 -6.02 -7.91
N TYR A 929 29.20 -7.26 -8.17
CA TYR A 929 29.99 -8.46 -7.88
C TYR A 929 30.20 -9.31 -9.14
N THR A 930 31.26 -10.11 -9.16
CA THR A 930 31.63 -10.94 -10.31
C THR A 930 30.65 -12.10 -10.46
N ILE A 931 30.15 -12.31 -11.67
CA ILE A 931 29.11 -13.31 -11.93
C ILE A 931 29.59 -14.74 -11.60
N ALA A 932 30.82 -15.08 -11.99
CA ALA A 932 31.36 -16.42 -11.79
C ALA A 932 31.63 -16.76 -10.32
N SER A 933 32.40 -15.92 -9.62
CA SER A 933 32.80 -16.19 -8.23
C SER A 933 31.70 -15.89 -7.22
N ASP A 934 30.96 -14.79 -7.41
CA ASP A 934 30.01 -14.33 -6.41
C ASP A 934 28.60 -14.86 -6.64
N TYR A 935 28.15 -14.96 -7.89
CA TYR A 935 26.79 -15.44 -8.22
C TYR A 935 26.74 -16.85 -8.80
N LEU A 936 27.89 -17.51 -8.97
CA LEU A 936 27.99 -18.89 -9.49
C LEU A 936 27.40 -19.04 -10.90
N GLY A 937 27.41 -17.96 -11.67
CA GLY A 937 26.93 -17.93 -13.05
C GLY A 937 28.04 -18.19 -14.06
N THR A 938 27.67 -18.62 -15.27
CA THR A 938 28.59 -18.82 -16.39
C THR A 938 28.28 -17.82 -17.50
N ARG A 939 29.29 -17.06 -17.93
CA ARG A 939 29.18 -16.14 -19.06
C ARG A 939 29.28 -16.90 -20.38
N VAL A 940 28.34 -16.63 -21.29
CA VAL A 940 28.37 -17.09 -22.68
C VAL A 940 28.84 -15.94 -23.58
N ARG A 941 29.80 -16.21 -24.47
CA ARG A 941 30.40 -15.20 -25.35
C ARG A 941 30.60 -15.70 -26.78
N ASN A 942 30.66 -14.76 -27.73
CA ASN A 942 30.96 -15.06 -29.13
C ASN A 942 32.48 -15.06 -29.40
N SER A 943 32.87 -15.30 -30.66
CA SER A 943 34.27 -15.40 -31.11
C SER A 943 35.08 -14.12 -30.93
N ILE A 944 34.43 -12.95 -30.92
CA ILE A 944 35.08 -11.64 -30.64
C ILE A 944 35.02 -11.26 -29.16
N ASN A 945 34.74 -12.22 -28.27
CA ASN A 945 34.69 -12.05 -26.81
C ASN A 945 33.59 -11.08 -26.32
N SER A 946 32.54 -10.84 -27.12
CA SER A 946 31.34 -10.12 -26.69
C SER A 946 30.38 -11.04 -25.94
N THR A 947 29.77 -10.53 -24.88
CA THR A 947 28.84 -11.30 -24.04
C THR A 947 27.49 -11.48 -24.74
N MET A 948 27.03 -12.72 -24.86
CA MET A 948 25.70 -13.05 -25.41
C MET A 948 24.67 -13.41 -24.33
N GLY A 949 25.11 -13.70 -23.11
CA GLY A 949 24.22 -13.95 -21.97
C GLY A 949 24.91 -14.70 -20.83
N TYR A 950 24.11 -15.16 -19.88
CA TYR A 950 24.54 -15.76 -18.63
C TYR A 950 23.68 -16.97 -18.25
N ILE A 951 24.34 -18.02 -17.76
CA ILE A 951 23.71 -19.24 -17.28
C ILE A 951 23.82 -19.29 -15.74
N PHE A 952 22.71 -19.55 -15.06
CA PHE A 952 22.66 -19.72 -13.60
C PHE A 952 22.08 -21.10 -13.26
N SER A 953 22.88 -22.14 -13.50
CA SER A 953 22.52 -23.54 -13.27
C SER A 953 22.89 -24.05 -11.89
N ASN A 954 23.65 -23.28 -11.10
CA ASN A 954 24.07 -23.69 -9.77
C ASN A 954 22.86 -23.75 -8.81
N PRO A 955 22.60 -24.89 -8.14
CA PRO A 955 21.47 -25.03 -7.22
C PRO A 955 21.45 -24.05 -6.04
N ALA A 956 22.60 -23.46 -5.68
CA ALA A 956 22.70 -22.46 -4.62
C ALA A 956 22.24 -21.05 -5.08
N TYR A 957 22.05 -20.82 -6.38
CA TYR A 957 21.56 -19.55 -6.92
C TYR A 957 20.77 -19.73 -8.24
N PRO A 958 19.61 -20.44 -8.21
CA PRO A 958 18.85 -20.82 -9.40
C PRO A 958 17.90 -19.71 -9.89
N VAL A 959 18.42 -18.52 -10.23
CA VAL A 959 17.62 -17.37 -10.69
C VAL A 959 17.23 -17.40 -12.18
N GLY A 960 17.55 -18.49 -12.88
CA GLY A 960 17.30 -18.68 -14.32
C GLY A 960 18.38 -18.08 -15.22
N ASN A 961 18.37 -18.43 -16.50
CA ASN A 961 19.37 -17.96 -17.48
C ASN A 961 18.92 -16.66 -18.15
N TYR A 962 19.85 -15.76 -18.49
CA TYR A 962 19.54 -14.43 -19.02
C TYR A 962 20.30 -14.14 -20.32
N PRO A 963 19.62 -13.77 -21.42
CA PRO A 963 20.28 -13.27 -22.63
C PRO A 963 20.90 -11.88 -22.39
N ASN A 964 21.90 -11.51 -23.18
CA ASN A 964 22.30 -10.11 -23.34
C ASN A 964 21.40 -9.44 -24.38
N SER A 965 20.34 -8.81 -23.91
CA SER A 965 19.36 -8.12 -24.75
C SER A 965 19.64 -6.64 -24.96
N GLY A 966 20.69 -6.12 -24.33
CA GLY A 966 21.04 -4.71 -24.30
C GLY A 966 19.97 -3.80 -23.68
N SER A 967 20.25 -2.49 -23.68
CA SER A 967 19.34 -1.44 -23.22
C SER A 967 19.35 -0.26 -24.21
N ARG A 968 18.19 0.36 -24.41
CA ARG A 968 18.02 1.53 -25.28
C ARG A 968 17.98 2.81 -24.45
N GLY A 969 18.66 3.86 -24.91
CA GLY A 969 18.63 5.16 -24.23
C GLY A 969 19.49 5.25 -22.97
N PHE A 970 20.27 4.20 -22.67
CA PHE A 970 21.01 4.08 -21.43
C PHE A 970 21.98 5.23 -21.21
N ARG A 971 21.96 5.76 -19.99
CA ARG A 971 22.96 6.67 -19.43
C ARG A 971 23.19 6.37 -17.96
N SER A 972 24.27 6.92 -17.41
CA SER A 972 24.44 6.99 -15.96
C SER A 972 23.82 8.30 -15.47
N VAL A 973 22.71 8.20 -14.75
CA VAL A 973 21.97 9.34 -14.20
C VAL A 973 22.81 10.16 -13.21
N THR A 974 23.63 9.48 -12.41
CA THR A 974 24.50 10.10 -11.41
C THR A 974 25.87 10.51 -11.97
N ALA A 975 26.08 10.42 -13.29
CA ALA A 975 27.29 10.92 -13.94
C ALA A 975 26.98 12.20 -14.73
N ASN A 976 27.96 13.09 -14.80
CA ASN A 976 27.88 14.27 -15.65
C ASN A 976 27.99 13.84 -17.13
N GLN A 977 26.87 13.80 -17.84
CA GLN A 977 26.79 13.41 -19.25
C GLN A 977 26.12 14.51 -20.09
N THR A 978 26.28 14.45 -21.41
CA THR A 978 25.71 15.45 -22.33
C THR A 978 24.18 15.41 -22.32
N ALA A 979 23.56 16.58 -22.43
CA ALA A 979 22.11 16.74 -22.32
C ALA A 979 21.30 16.14 -23.49
N THR A 980 21.96 15.82 -24.62
CA THR A 980 21.30 15.42 -25.87
C THR A 980 20.83 13.96 -25.85
N GLY A 981 21.41 13.11 -25.00
CA GLY A 981 21.10 11.67 -24.92
C GLY A 981 21.41 10.89 -26.21
N THR A 982 21.36 9.55 -26.14
CA THR A 982 21.52 8.67 -27.31
C THR A 982 20.35 7.69 -27.37
N TYR A 983 19.39 7.95 -28.26
CA TYR A 983 18.11 7.23 -28.29
C TYR A 983 17.99 6.16 -29.39
N ASN A 984 18.86 6.24 -30.40
CA ASN A 984 18.79 5.47 -31.64
C ASN A 984 19.70 4.22 -31.68
N THR A 985 20.34 3.86 -30.56
CA THR A 985 21.23 2.69 -30.48
C THR A 985 20.90 1.80 -29.29
N ILE A 986 21.28 0.52 -29.39
CA ILE A 986 21.21 -0.45 -28.30
C ILE A 986 22.59 -0.57 -27.64
N ASN A 987 22.62 -0.42 -26.33
CA ASN A 987 23.78 -0.61 -25.49
C ASN A 987 23.82 -2.06 -24.97
N PHE A 988 24.74 -2.87 -25.50
CA PHE A 988 24.95 -4.26 -25.04
C PHE A 988 25.89 -4.40 -23.85
N LEU A 989 26.45 -3.29 -23.35
CA LEU A 989 27.31 -3.29 -22.18
C LEU A 989 26.49 -3.38 -20.88
N TYR A 990 25.29 -2.80 -20.87
CA TYR A 990 24.44 -2.73 -19.68
C TYR A 990 23.02 -3.27 -19.92
N PRO A 991 22.85 -4.58 -20.19
CA PRO A 991 21.53 -5.21 -20.17
C PRO A 991 21.01 -5.33 -18.73
N GLY A 992 19.69 -5.38 -18.58
CA GLY A 992 19.06 -5.54 -17.28
C GLY A 992 17.61 -5.97 -17.34
N ILE A 993 17.00 -6.12 -16.17
CA ILE A 993 15.62 -6.54 -15.99
C ILE A 993 14.91 -5.58 -15.04
N TRP A 994 13.81 -4.98 -15.50
CA TRP A 994 13.04 -4.06 -14.68
C TRP A 994 12.41 -4.73 -13.45
N SER A 995 12.34 -3.96 -12.36
CA SER A 995 11.41 -4.19 -11.25
C SER A 995 10.25 -3.19 -11.28
N GLY A 996 9.23 -3.43 -10.46
CA GLY A 996 8.05 -2.59 -10.31
C GLY A 996 8.25 -1.32 -9.48
N ALA A 997 9.49 -0.96 -9.13
CA ALA A 997 9.76 0.06 -8.10
C ALA A 997 10.63 1.23 -8.57
N LEU A 998 10.41 2.40 -7.96
CA LEU A 998 11.25 3.59 -8.02
C LEU A 998 12.03 3.76 -6.70
N LEU A 999 13.21 4.37 -6.76
CA LEU A 999 14.01 4.65 -5.57
C LEU A 999 13.32 5.67 -4.64
N SER A 1000 13.54 5.49 -3.34
CA SER A 1000 13.15 6.39 -2.26
C SER A 1000 13.57 7.86 -2.44
N ASN A 1001 13.12 8.72 -1.53
CA ASN A 1001 13.44 10.14 -1.44
C ASN A 1001 12.98 11.02 -2.62
N TYR A 1002 11.96 10.58 -3.37
CA TYR A 1002 11.30 11.37 -4.41
C TYR A 1002 12.22 11.77 -5.58
N ILE A 1003 13.15 10.89 -5.96
CA ILE A 1003 14.08 11.15 -7.08
C ILE A 1003 13.64 10.50 -8.40
N GLY A 1004 12.70 9.55 -8.37
CA GLY A 1004 12.09 8.98 -9.58
C GLY A 1004 13.01 8.12 -10.45
N ARG A 1005 14.06 7.52 -9.88
CA ARG A 1005 14.93 6.58 -10.61
C ARG A 1005 14.43 5.14 -10.45
N PRO A 1006 14.12 4.39 -11.52
CA PRO A 1006 13.64 3.01 -11.41
C PRO A 1006 14.76 2.06 -10.99
N ILE A 1007 14.36 0.99 -10.30
CA ILE A 1007 15.25 -0.06 -9.82
C ILE A 1007 15.25 -1.26 -10.78
N ASN A 1008 16.41 -1.80 -11.11
CA ASN A 1008 16.56 -2.99 -11.93
C ASN A 1008 17.64 -3.96 -11.41
N LEU A 1009 17.59 -5.19 -11.92
CA LEU A 1009 18.77 -6.04 -12.03
C LEU A 1009 19.61 -5.53 -13.21
N LEU A 1010 20.91 -5.32 -13.01
CA LEU A 1010 21.82 -4.89 -14.08
C LEU A 1010 23.02 -5.83 -14.20
N PHE A 1011 23.43 -6.12 -15.44
CA PHE A 1011 24.71 -6.74 -15.74
C PHE A 1011 25.68 -5.72 -16.33
N ASP A 1012 26.94 -5.74 -15.89
CA ASP A 1012 28.07 -5.14 -16.60
C ASP A 1012 28.68 -6.23 -17.47
N ALA A 1013 28.36 -6.18 -18.76
CA ALA A 1013 28.73 -7.16 -19.76
C ALA A 1013 30.11 -6.92 -20.39
N ALA A 1014 30.91 -5.96 -19.87
CA ALA A 1014 32.26 -5.73 -20.33
C ALA A 1014 33.08 -7.01 -20.19
N SER A 1015 33.85 -7.33 -21.23
CA SER A 1015 34.66 -8.54 -21.29
C SER A 1015 35.67 -8.65 -20.13
N THR A 1016 36.09 -7.52 -19.56
CA THR A 1016 36.99 -7.39 -18.41
C THR A 1016 36.29 -7.41 -17.05
N SER A 1017 35.08 -6.87 -16.93
CA SER A 1017 34.34 -6.77 -15.66
C SER A 1017 33.52 -8.02 -15.36
N ASN A 1018 32.54 -8.34 -16.23
CA ASN A 1018 31.55 -9.41 -16.09
C ASN A 1018 30.91 -9.47 -14.70
N ARG A 1019 30.12 -8.45 -14.37
CA ARG A 1019 29.54 -8.25 -13.03
C ARG A 1019 28.03 -8.14 -13.06
N MET A 1020 27.40 -8.29 -11.90
CA MET A 1020 25.96 -8.13 -11.71
C MET A 1020 25.68 -7.29 -10.47
N ILE A 1021 24.65 -6.45 -10.54
CA ILE A 1021 24.10 -5.65 -9.44
C ILE A 1021 22.63 -6.03 -9.29
N ALA A 1022 22.23 -6.55 -8.12
CA ALA A 1022 20.88 -7.06 -7.87
C ALA A 1022 19.85 -5.93 -7.60
N PHE A 1023 20.34 -4.74 -7.25
CA PHE A 1023 19.57 -3.52 -7.04
C PHE A 1023 20.37 -2.35 -7.64
N HIS A 1024 20.08 -1.99 -8.88
CA HIS A 1024 20.69 -0.86 -9.54
C HIS A 1024 19.65 0.25 -9.71
N ASP A 1025 19.99 1.46 -9.24
CA ASP A 1025 19.09 2.61 -9.14
C ASP A 1025 19.49 3.79 -10.03
N ASN A 1026 20.49 3.59 -10.89
CA ASN A 1026 21.06 4.65 -11.72
C ASN A 1026 20.46 4.63 -13.12
N ASN A 1027 19.14 4.69 -13.17
CA ASN A 1027 18.35 4.54 -14.40
C ASN A 1027 17.38 5.71 -14.58
N ASP A 1028 16.92 5.92 -15.81
CA ASP A 1028 15.75 6.75 -16.11
C ASP A 1028 14.54 5.90 -16.50
N PRO A 1029 13.31 6.31 -16.15
CA PRO A 1029 12.10 5.64 -16.61
C PRO A 1029 11.96 5.54 -18.13
N TYR A 1030 12.56 6.47 -18.91
CA TYR A 1030 12.48 6.43 -20.36
C TYR A 1030 13.28 5.30 -21.01
N PHE A 1031 14.23 4.66 -20.31
CA PHE A 1031 15.07 3.61 -20.89
C PHE A 1031 14.23 2.45 -21.43
N GLY A 1032 14.59 1.92 -22.60
CA GLY A 1032 14.04 0.66 -23.10
C GLY A 1032 14.86 -0.52 -22.59
N MET A 1033 14.26 -1.37 -21.76
CA MET A 1033 14.93 -2.56 -21.21
C MET A 1033 13.94 -3.69 -20.97
N ASN A 1034 14.40 -4.92 -20.87
CA ASN A 1034 13.54 -6.09 -20.80
C ASN A 1034 12.82 -6.23 -19.45
N CYS A 1035 11.68 -6.93 -19.50
CA CYS A 1035 10.96 -7.40 -18.34
C CYS A 1035 11.09 -8.93 -18.24
N ARG A 1036 11.18 -9.44 -17.01
CA ARG A 1036 11.02 -10.87 -16.70
C ARG A 1036 10.05 -11.00 -15.55
N CYS A 1037 8.92 -11.64 -15.81
CA CYS A 1037 7.83 -11.70 -14.87
C CYS A 1037 8.07 -12.77 -13.79
N VAL A 1038 7.37 -12.61 -12.66
CA VAL A 1038 7.30 -13.58 -11.57
C VAL A 1038 5.87 -14.09 -11.41
N LYS A 1039 5.75 -15.33 -10.93
CA LYS A 1039 4.45 -15.97 -10.75
C LYS A 1039 3.68 -15.25 -9.65
N MET A 1040 2.41 -14.97 -9.92
CA MET A 1040 1.50 -14.48 -8.89
C MET A 1040 1.09 -15.66 -7.99
N ASN A 1041 1.21 -15.48 -6.68
CA ASN A 1041 0.76 -16.45 -5.69
C ASN A 1041 -0.52 -15.95 -5.03
N PHE A 1042 -1.39 -16.87 -4.65
CA PHE A 1042 -2.66 -16.56 -4.00
C PHE A 1042 -2.81 -17.40 -2.73
N ASP A 1043 -3.45 -16.85 -1.72
CA ASP A 1043 -3.80 -17.58 -0.51
C ASP A 1043 -5.03 -18.48 -0.72
N THR A 1044 -5.44 -19.19 0.34
CA THR A 1044 -6.60 -20.09 0.31
C THR A 1044 -7.93 -19.38 0.04
N ASN A 1045 -7.99 -18.06 0.23
CA ASN A 1045 -9.16 -17.23 -0.04
C ASN A 1045 -9.13 -16.61 -1.45
N GLY A 1046 -8.05 -16.84 -2.21
CA GLY A 1046 -7.86 -16.29 -3.54
C GLY A 1046 -7.32 -14.86 -3.55
N GLU A 1047 -6.85 -14.33 -2.43
CA GLU A 1047 -6.18 -13.03 -2.38
C GLU A 1047 -4.71 -13.16 -2.75
N GLU A 1048 -4.19 -12.17 -3.48
CA GLU A 1048 -2.80 -12.18 -3.95
C GLU A 1048 -1.82 -12.01 -2.77
N LEU A 1049 -0.82 -12.88 -2.71
CA LEU A 1049 0.28 -12.80 -1.74
C LEU A 1049 1.33 -11.79 -2.24
N GLY A 1050 1.85 -10.99 -1.32
CA GLY A 1050 2.93 -10.04 -1.58
C GLY A 1050 4.32 -10.70 -1.54
N PRO A 1051 5.39 -9.89 -1.64
CA PRO A 1051 6.77 -10.38 -1.67
C PRO A 1051 7.24 -10.96 -0.32
N ILE A 1052 6.65 -10.52 0.80
CA ILE A 1052 6.98 -11.01 2.14
C ILE A 1052 6.26 -12.35 2.35
N PRO A 1053 6.97 -13.47 2.59
CA PRO A 1053 6.33 -14.76 2.81
C PRO A 1053 5.48 -14.75 4.08
N LYS A 1054 4.21 -15.15 3.95
CA LYS A 1054 3.25 -15.26 5.06
C LYS A 1054 3.68 -16.33 6.06
N ASP A 1055 3.97 -17.53 5.57
CA ASP A 1055 4.26 -18.69 6.41
C ASP A 1055 5.75 -18.83 6.70
N GLN A 1056 6.08 -19.55 7.77
CA GLN A 1056 7.47 -19.84 8.11
C GLN A 1056 8.09 -20.78 7.07
N ILE A 1057 9.22 -20.37 6.50
CA ILE A 1057 9.98 -21.18 5.55
C ILE A 1057 10.86 -22.16 6.32
N THR A 1058 10.60 -23.45 6.14
CA THR A 1058 11.30 -24.54 6.86
C THR A 1058 12.35 -25.26 6.02
N SER A 1059 12.34 -25.08 4.70
CA SER A 1059 13.29 -25.69 3.77
C SER A 1059 13.47 -24.85 2.51
N LEU A 1060 14.66 -24.92 1.91
CA LEU A 1060 14.89 -24.36 0.57
C LEU A 1060 14.19 -25.24 -0.50
N PRO A 1061 13.75 -24.66 -1.62
CA PRO A 1061 13.19 -25.45 -2.73
C PRO A 1061 14.16 -26.56 -3.16
N ALA A 1062 13.66 -27.79 -3.34
CA ALA A 1062 14.47 -28.90 -3.84
C ALA A 1062 15.11 -28.52 -5.18
N ALA A 1063 16.40 -28.84 -5.35
CA ALA A 1063 17.13 -28.55 -6.58
C ALA A 1063 16.38 -29.14 -7.79
N PHE A 1064 16.10 -28.29 -8.78
CA PHE A 1064 15.50 -28.71 -10.04
C PHE A 1064 16.42 -29.77 -10.69
N LYS A 1065 15.97 -31.02 -10.81
CA LYS A 1065 16.63 -31.96 -11.72
C LYS A 1065 16.38 -31.47 -13.16
N PRO A 1066 17.41 -31.24 -13.98
CA PRO A 1066 17.19 -30.95 -15.40
C PRO A 1066 16.50 -32.16 -16.02
N SER A 1067 15.24 -32.00 -16.41
CA SER A 1067 14.55 -33.04 -17.16
C SER A 1067 15.13 -33.05 -18.58
N ASN A 1068 16.04 -33.99 -18.85
CA ASN A 1068 16.20 -34.53 -20.18
C ASN A 1068 14.86 -35.15 -20.59
N ILE A 1069 14.00 -34.39 -21.26
CA ILE A 1069 12.88 -34.95 -22.02
C ILE A 1069 12.96 -34.37 -23.42
N PHE A 1070 13.98 -34.82 -24.15
CA PHE A 1070 13.75 -35.18 -25.54
C PHE A 1070 13.32 -36.65 -25.55
N SER A 1071 12.27 -36.91 -26.34
CA SER A 1071 11.65 -38.21 -26.66
C SER A 1071 10.40 -38.63 -25.87
N SER A 1072 9.36 -38.85 -26.69
CA SER A 1072 8.15 -39.65 -26.50
C SER A 1072 7.02 -39.12 -25.61
N LYS A 1073 5.83 -39.09 -26.24
CA LYS A 1073 4.49 -38.91 -25.66
C LYS A 1073 4.44 -39.43 -24.23
N LYS A 1074 4.19 -38.55 -23.26
CA LYS A 1074 3.79 -38.95 -21.92
C LYS A 1074 2.39 -39.57 -22.00
N VAL A 1075 2.36 -40.89 -22.13
CA VAL A 1075 1.24 -41.70 -21.67
C VAL A 1075 1.10 -41.42 -20.17
N VAL A 1076 -0.13 -41.09 -19.77
CA VAL A 1076 -0.50 -40.91 -18.36
C VAL A 1076 -0.36 -42.26 -17.67
N GLU A 1077 0.77 -42.48 -16.99
CA GLU A 1077 0.88 -43.56 -16.02
C GLU A 1077 -0.03 -43.23 -14.83
N THR A 1078 -1.13 -43.96 -14.80
CA THR A 1078 -2.08 -44.00 -13.70
C THR A 1078 -1.39 -44.71 -12.53
N LYS A 1079 -1.11 -43.99 -11.43
CA LYS A 1079 -0.83 -44.66 -10.16
C LYS A 1079 -2.10 -45.37 -9.70
N THR A 1080 -2.05 -46.68 -9.64
CA THR A 1080 -3.09 -47.55 -9.10
C THR A 1080 -3.17 -47.45 -7.57
N GLU A 1081 -4.41 -47.18 -7.12
CA GLU A 1081 -5.12 -47.61 -5.89
C GLU A 1081 -4.45 -47.35 -4.53
N GLU A 1082 -4.94 -46.40 -3.72
CA GLU A 1082 -5.84 -46.75 -2.60
C GLU A 1082 -6.91 -45.69 -2.18
N ASN A 1083 -7.02 -44.51 -2.81
CA ASN A 1083 -8.03 -43.49 -2.44
C ASN A 1083 -8.81 -42.98 -3.66
N LYS A 1084 -9.83 -43.73 -4.11
CA LYS A 1084 -10.57 -43.41 -5.35
C LYS A 1084 -11.68 -42.38 -5.07
N ILE A 1085 -11.37 -41.10 -5.22
CA ILE A 1085 -12.37 -40.02 -5.28
C ILE A 1085 -13.12 -40.13 -6.62
N VAL A 1086 -14.45 -40.20 -6.59
CA VAL A 1086 -15.31 -40.33 -7.77
C VAL A 1086 -16.40 -39.25 -7.75
N LEU A 1087 -16.70 -38.66 -8.91
CA LEU A 1087 -17.80 -37.70 -9.09
C LEU A 1087 -18.96 -38.33 -9.88
N LEU A 1088 -20.18 -38.24 -9.37
CA LEU A 1088 -21.38 -38.88 -9.93
C LEU A 1088 -22.59 -37.92 -9.83
N PRO A 1089 -23.55 -37.96 -10.76
CA PRO A 1089 -23.52 -38.68 -12.03
C PRO A 1089 -22.55 -37.99 -13.01
N ASN A 1090 -21.91 -38.78 -13.88
CA ASN A 1090 -21.16 -38.27 -15.01
C ASN A 1090 -21.55 -39.10 -16.25
N PRO A 1091 -22.30 -38.55 -17.23
CA PRO A 1091 -22.61 -37.13 -17.41
C PRO A 1091 -23.53 -36.51 -16.33
N VAL A 1092 -23.30 -35.25 -15.99
CA VAL A 1092 -24.06 -34.48 -14.99
C VAL A 1092 -25.04 -33.52 -15.66
N LYS A 1093 -26.21 -33.31 -15.04
CA LYS A 1093 -27.18 -32.28 -15.43
C LYS A 1093 -27.12 -31.14 -14.40
N ASP A 1094 -27.83 -31.32 -13.29
CA ASP A 1094 -27.99 -30.43 -12.14
C ASP A 1094 -26.84 -30.41 -11.14
N LEU A 1095 -26.72 -31.56 -10.48
CA LEU A 1095 -26.02 -31.73 -9.23
C LEU A 1095 -24.93 -32.79 -9.40
N LEU A 1096 -23.73 -32.48 -8.94
CA LEU A 1096 -22.58 -33.38 -8.93
C LEU A 1096 -22.25 -33.77 -7.49
N TYR A 1097 -22.15 -35.07 -7.22
CA TYR A 1097 -21.87 -35.65 -5.91
C TYR A 1097 -20.45 -36.19 -5.86
N ILE A 1098 -19.82 -36.09 -4.70
CA ILE A 1098 -18.51 -36.70 -4.42
C ILE A 1098 -18.66 -37.98 -3.60
N LYS A 1099 -17.99 -39.05 -4.04
CA LYS A 1099 -17.82 -40.28 -3.28
C LYS A 1099 -16.32 -40.45 -2.99
N ALA A 1100 -15.95 -40.43 -1.72
CA ALA A 1100 -14.57 -40.59 -1.27
C ALA A 1100 -14.50 -41.42 0.03
N THR A 1101 -13.33 -41.98 0.33
CA THR A 1101 -13.07 -42.86 1.49
C THR A 1101 -12.83 -42.08 2.79
N GLU A 1102 -12.41 -40.82 2.72
CA GLU A 1102 -12.11 -39.98 3.90
C GLU A 1102 -13.25 -39.00 4.20
N ASN A 1103 -13.60 -38.85 5.48
CA ASN A 1103 -14.62 -37.88 5.91
C ASN A 1103 -13.99 -36.51 6.20
N LYS A 1104 -13.69 -35.75 5.14
CA LYS A 1104 -13.11 -34.40 5.20
C LYS A 1104 -13.80 -33.46 4.21
N ILE A 1105 -13.57 -32.16 4.37
CA ILE A 1105 -14.09 -31.15 3.44
C ILE A 1105 -13.33 -31.25 2.11
N TYR A 1106 -14.05 -31.44 1.00
CA TYR A 1106 -13.48 -31.45 -0.35
C TYR A 1106 -13.80 -30.14 -1.07
N GLN A 1107 -12.75 -29.42 -1.47
CA GLN A 1107 -12.82 -28.24 -2.33
C GLN A 1107 -12.68 -28.63 -3.79
N TYR A 1108 -13.34 -27.90 -4.69
CA TYR A 1108 -13.30 -28.17 -6.12
C TYR A 1108 -13.03 -26.91 -6.94
N GLN A 1109 -12.35 -27.09 -8.07
CA GLN A 1109 -12.20 -26.08 -9.12
C GLN A 1109 -12.59 -26.74 -10.44
N ILE A 1110 -13.54 -26.17 -11.17
CA ILE A 1110 -13.97 -26.64 -12.48
C ILE A 1110 -13.30 -25.78 -13.53
N TYR A 1111 -12.63 -26.44 -14.48
CA TYR A 1111 -11.99 -25.85 -15.64
C TYR A 1111 -12.69 -26.33 -16.91
N SER A 1112 -12.84 -25.44 -17.89
CA SER A 1112 -13.13 -25.85 -19.26
C SER A 1112 -11.95 -26.64 -19.84
N ILE A 1113 -12.19 -27.37 -20.93
CA ILE A 1113 -11.10 -28.00 -21.70
C ILE A 1113 -10.08 -27.00 -22.28
N SER A 1114 -10.43 -25.72 -22.39
CA SER A 1114 -9.52 -24.63 -22.78
C SER A 1114 -8.67 -24.09 -21.62
N GLY A 1115 -8.78 -24.68 -20.42
CA GLY A 1115 -8.00 -24.28 -19.24
C GLY A 1115 -8.54 -23.05 -18.52
N GLN A 1116 -9.73 -22.56 -18.88
CA GLN A 1116 -10.40 -21.46 -18.18
C GLN A 1116 -11.10 -22.00 -16.93
N ARG A 1117 -10.83 -21.42 -15.76
CA ARG A 1117 -11.57 -21.74 -14.53
C ARG A 1117 -12.98 -21.17 -14.62
N VAL A 1118 -13.99 -22.03 -14.55
CA VAL A 1118 -15.41 -21.66 -14.72
C VAL A 1118 -16.19 -21.68 -13.41
N GLN A 1119 -15.75 -22.47 -12.41
CA GLN A 1119 -16.43 -22.54 -11.12
C GLN A 1119 -15.44 -22.96 -10.02
N ILE A 1120 -15.66 -22.53 -8.78
CA ILE A 1120 -14.87 -22.94 -7.60
C ILE A 1120 -15.80 -23.00 -6.39
N GLY A 1121 -15.53 -23.93 -5.47
CA GLY A 1121 -16.25 -23.99 -4.21
C GLY A 1121 -15.82 -25.17 -3.35
N LYS A 1122 -16.70 -25.56 -2.43
CA LYS A 1122 -16.58 -26.79 -1.64
C LYS A 1122 -17.82 -27.66 -1.85
N PHE A 1123 -17.67 -28.96 -1.69
CA PHE A 1123 -18.80 -29.88 -1.58
C PHE A 1123 -19.49 -29.63 -0.24
N GLU A 1124 -20.73 -29.15 -0.27
CA GLU A 1124 -21.61 -29.02 0.89
C GLU A 1124 -22.47 -30.28 0.96
N ASP A 1125 -22.47 -31.00 2.08
CA ASP A 1125 -23.15 -32.29 2.24
C ASP A 1125 -22.84 -33.30 1.12
N GLY A 1126 -21.60 -33.28 0.61
CA GLY A 1126 -21.14 -34.19 -0.45
C GLY A 1126 -21.66 -33.88 -1.85
N LYS A 1127 -22.23 -32.69 -2.11
CA LYS A 1127 -22.74 -32.29 -3.43
C LYS A 1127 -22.38 -30.84 -3.81
N ILE A 1128 -22.45 -30.55 -5.11
CA ILE A 1128 -22.29 -29.21 -5.70
C ILE A 1128 -23.33 -29.00 -6.80
N ASP A 1129 -23.74 -27.75 -7.03
CA ASP A 1129 -24.62 -27.35 -8.12
C ASP A 1129 -23.80 -26.86 -9.31
N VAL A 1130 -24.01 -27.48 -10.48
CA VAL A 1130 -23.32 -27.17 -11.74
C VAL A 1130 -24.30 -26.76 -12.84
N SER A 1131 -25.52 -26.36 -12.48
CA SER A 1131 -26.57 -25.89 -13.40
C SER A 1131 -26.15 -24.67 -14.23
N SER A 1132 -25.25 -23.84 -13.69
CA SER A 1132 -24.69 -22.66 -14.36
C SER A 1132 -23.69 -23.00 -15.47
N LEU A 1133 -23.20 -24.24 -15.56
CA LEU A 1133 -22.29 -24.66 -16.62
C LEU A 1133 -23.05 -24.91 -17.92
N VAL A 1134 -22.48 -24.48 -19.05
CA VAL A 1134 -22.98 -24.81 -20.39
C VAL A 1134 -22.71 -26.29 -20.72
N SER A 1135 -23.47 -26.90 -21.62
CA SER A 1135 -23.23 -28.28 -22.06
C SER A 1135 -21.82 -28.44 -22.65
N GLY A 1136 -21.04 -29.39 -22.15
CA GLY A 1136 -19.65 -29.53 -22.55
C GLY A 1136 -18.80 -30.40 -21.61
N GLU A 1137 -17.53 -30.58 -21.97
CA GLU A 1137 -16.56 -31.29 -21.16
C GLU A 1137 -15.83 -30.35 -20.21
N TYR A 1138 -15.65 -30.77 -18.96
CA TYR A 1138 -14.97 -30.01 -17.93
C TYR A 1138 -13.98 -30.89 -17.15
N MET A 1139 -12.96 -30.26 -16.59
CA MET A 1139 -12.00 -30.86 -15.67
C MET A 1139 -12.24 -30.34 -14.26
N VAL A 1140 -12.62 -31.21 -13.33
CA VAL A 1140 -12.78 -30.89 -11.92
C VAL A 1140 -11.51 -31.28 -11.17
N ILE A 1141 -10.86 -30.29 -10.56
CA ILE A 1141 -9.70 -30.46 -9.69
C ILE A 1141 -10.19 -30.42 -8.24
N ILE A 1142 -9.90 -31.47 -7.48
CA ILE A 1142 -10.24 -31.60 -6.06
C ILE A 1142 -9.01 -31.28 -5.20
N ASN A 1143 -9.18 -30.45 -4.16
CA ASN A 1143 -8.16 -30.11 -3.16
C ASN A 1143 -6.76 -29.82 -3.74
N ASN A 1144 -6.65 -28.88 -4.69
CA ASN A 1144 -5.39 -28.48 -5.33
C ASN A 1144 -4.56 -29.69 -5.84
N SER A 1145 -5.20 -30.55 -6.65
CA SER A 1145 -4.64 -31.73 -7.38
C SER A 1145 -4.61 -33.08 -6.64
N GLU A 1146 -5.36 -33.23 -5.54
CA GLU A 1146 -5.61 -34.54 -4.92
C GLU A 1146 -6.33 -35.50 -5.87
N ALA A 1147 -7.26 -35.00 -6.67
CA ALA A 1147 -7.85 -35.72 -7.80
C ALA A 1147 -8.16 -34.78 -8.96
N VAL A 1148 -8.07 -35.29 -10.19
CA VAL A 1148 -8.45 -34.58 -11.41
C VAL A 1148 -9.42 -35.46 -12.18
N ILE A 1149 -10.67 -35.00 -12.30
CA ILE A 1149 -11.78 -35.83 -12.79
C ILE A 1149 -12.47 -35.08 -13.93
N LYS A 1150 -12.54 -35.72 -15.10
CA LYS A 1150 -13.30 -35.20 -16.25
C LYS A 1150 -14.79 -35.42 -16.01
N ILE A 1151 -15.61 -34.39 -16.17
CA ILE A 1151 -17.08 -34.46 -16.16
C ILE A 1151 -17.65 -33.98 -17.50
N ILE A 1152 -18.81 -34.52 -17.88
CA ILE A 1152 -19.58 -34.10 -19.05
C ILE A 1152 -20.87 -33.44 -18.56
N LYS A 1153 -21.03 -32.14 -18.78
CA LYS A 1153 -22.29 -31.42 -18.53
C LYS A 1153 -23.23 -31.65 -19.72
N ARG A 1154 -24.43 -32.18 -19.44
CA ARG A 1154 -25.53 -32.27 -20.41
C ARG A 1154 -26.26 -30.95 -20.54
#